data_AF-B4UMJ8-F1
#
_entry.id   AF-B4UMJ8-F1
#
_cell.length_a   1.000
_cell.length_b   1.000
_cell.length_c   1.000
_cell.angle_alpha   90.00
_cell.angle_beta   90.00
_cell.angle_gamma   90.00
#
_symmetry.space_group_name_H-M   'P 1'
#
loop_
_entity.id
_entity.type
_entity.pdbx_description
1 polymer ?
#
loop_
_entity_poly.entity_id
_entity_poly.type
_entity_poly.pdbx_seq_one_letter_code
_entity_poly.pdbx_strand_id
1 'polypeptide(L)'
;MSKATLIDTTYCIGCRSCQSTCKQWNDLPAEQTVLLGGDKGLQNPNTLTSSTFAVVTFDEVEDASAPGGLRYVSTKRQCMHCEEPACAAACPVTALHKTESGAVAYDASKCIGCRYCMWACPFGVPTAEWDSLAPKIQKCDMCVGRQAAVAPVERNGVALSAEERTRLAAAYATPACVKQCPAGALKYGDRDELLKEAHARIAASPSKYVDHVYGEHEVGGTNMLYLSPVPFEKLGFPMDLGTDPLPRRSAVALGAVPPAVIGVGAALGGVYALSKRKQEVKAKEGKAHEHHPEFAPVKQPFWTTANKLLAAVMAWGAISFVARFALGLGGSTNLSDTYAWGLWIVFDLVWIAVAAGAFATAGLIYVLQRKDLYSIGRSAVLMGLLSYSFVTVTLLADLGLPWHFWRLGTEAPHHSAMFEVSWCVGLYVTVLAFEFMPVPFERWGMKKAMDAWKRWSPWYVVGAVTLFVYLMSRNVLIAAGAAAVFSVLAYAFRTRPGEKPVPILLAIAAVTLSTMHQSSLGSLFLLMPDKLDHAWWSPVMPVYFFLSSIAAGLGLMVLVELWIAKAFKRQVRVAQLAALGKVAFWALAVYEAFRLGDLAVRGQLGHALTGPKAGLFLAEVVLGGLLPLVLLGAAKLRERPAVLGLASALATGGIVLNRMSVVVFAMNLKGAMPQDSAQPYLPSAVEWGVSLGLIAATIFLFGLAVRHMPVLPKEEPAQAANEPNAEQASA
;
A
#
# COMPACT_ATOMS: atom_id res chain seq x y z
N MET A 1 -6.76 9.91 -32.47
CA MET A 1 -6.26 11.09 -31.75
C MET A 1 -7.04 11.23 -30.45
N SER A 2 -6.36 11.63 -29.37
CA SER A 2 -6.96 11.79 -28.02
C SER A 2 -7.99 12.92 -28.05
N LYS A 3 -9.21 12.68 -27.57
CA LYS A 3 -10.29 13.67 -27.52
C LYS A 3 -10.28 14.39 -26.18
N ALA A 4 -10.64 15.68 -26.18
CA ALA A 4 -10.72 16.49 -24.97
C ALA A 4 -11.98 17.37 -24.95
N THR A 5 -12.27 17.96 -23.80
CA THR A 5 -13.27 19.03 -23.67
C THR A 5 -12.59 20.34 -23.30
N LEU A 6 -12.80 21.39 -24.08
CA LEU A 6 -12.46 22.77 -23.74
C LEU A 6 -13.63 23.41 -23.00
N ILE A 7 -13.36 23.99 -21.83
CA ILE A 7 -14.32 24.61 -20.93
C ILE A 7 -13.93 26.08 -20.78
N ASP A 8 -14.68 26.95 -21.45
CA ASP A 8 -14.47 28.39 -21.38
C ASP A 8 -15.41 28.99 -20.32
N THR A 9 -14.89 29.26 -19.11
CA THR A 9 -15.71 29.76 -17.99
C THR A 9 -16.23 31.17 -18.26
N THR A 10 -15.65 31.91 -19.21
CA THR A 10 -16.12 33.24 -19.60
C THR A 10 -17.45 33.21 -20.35
N TYR A 11 -17.81 32.05 -20.92
CA TYR A 11 -19.12 31.82 -21.58
C TYR A 11 -20.09 31.06 -20.69
N CYS A 12 -19.64 30.54 -19.54
CA CYS A 12 -20.48 29.73 -18.68
C CYS A 12 -21.51 30.59 -17.95
N ILE A 13 -22.79 30.36 -18.22
CA ILE A 13 -23.91 31.08 -17.59
C ILE A 13 -24.46 30.39 -16.33
N GLY A 14 -23.80 29.34 -15.82
CA GLY A 14 -24.22 28.67 -14.59
C GLY A 14 -25.55 27.87 -14.66
N CYS A 15 -26.14 27.65 -15.83
CA CYS A 15 -27.48 27.03 -15.98
C CYS A 15 -27.64 25.56 -15.50
N ARG A 16 -26.55 24.87 -15.15
CA ARG A 16 -26.52 23.47 -14.69
C ARG A 16 -27.09 22.40 -15.63
N SER A 17 -27.43 22.74 -16.88
CA SER A 17 -27.90 21.73 -17.84
C SER A 17 -26.88 20.61 -18.05
N CYS A 18 -25.58 20.92 -17.94
CA CYS A 18 -24.53 19.91 -18.01
C CYS A 18 -24.59 18.89 -16.84
N GLN A 19 -25.05 19.28 -15.66
CA GLN A 19 -25.21 18.39 -14.49
C GLN A 19 -26.44 17.50 -14.64
N SER A 20 -27.59 18.09 -14.96
CA SER A 20 -28.86 17.36 -15.08
C SER A 20 -28.80 16.32 -16.21
N THR A 21 -28.26 16.70 -17.38
CA THR A 21 -28.07 15.76 -18.49
C THR A 21 -27.01 14.71 -18.19
N CYS A 22 -25.98 15.02 -17.39
CA CYS A 22 -25.03 14.00 -16.95
C CYS A 22 -25.70 12.94 -16.07
N LYS A 23 -26.57 13.35 -15.14
CA LYS A 23 -27.36 12.40 -14.33
C LYS A 23 -28.31 11.58 -15.20
N GLN A 24 -29.05 12.23 -16.12
CA GLN A 24 -29.98 11.54 -17.02
C GLN A 24 -29.28 10.50 -17.91
N TRP A 25 -28.13 10.84 -18.50
CA TRP A 25 -27.39 9.91 -19.35
C TRP A 25 -26.87 8.69 -18.61
N ASN A 26 -26.41 8.89 -17.37
CA ASN A 26 -25.84 7.83 -16.55
C ASN A 26 -26.87 7.13 -15.64
N ASP A 27 -28.16 7.45 -15.80
CA ASP A 27 -29.26 6.93 -14.97
C ASP A 27 -28.99 7.08 -13.46
N LEU A 28 -28.45 8.25 -13.06
CA LEU A 28 -28.06 8.51 -11.67
C LEU A 28 -29.22 9.12 -10.88
N PRO A 29 -29.43 8.70 -9.62
CA PRO A 29 -30.49 9.25 -8.80
C PRO A 29 -30.27 10.73 -8.48
N ALA A 30 -31.36 11.44 -8.21
CA ALA A 30 -31.30 12.74 -7.56
C ALA A 30 -30.80 12.57 -6.12
N GLU A 31 -30.00 13.52 -5.65
CA GLU A 31 -29.49 13.51 -4.29
C GLU A 31 -30.28 14.52 -3.45
N GLN A 32 -30.60 14.13 -2.21
CA GLN A 32 -31.11 15.08 -1.23
C GLN A 32 -29.97 16.03 -0.87
N THR A 33 -30.22 17.31 -1.03
CA THR A 33 -29.21 18.35 -0.84
C THR A 33 -29.81 19.48 -0.04
N VAL A 34 -28.94 20.17 0.69
CA VAL A 34 -29.30 21.39 1.41
C VAL A 34 -28.51 22.54 0.81
N LEU A 35 -29.19 23.65 0.53
CA LEU A 35 -28.53 24.91 0.29
C LEU A 35 -27.95 25.36 1.64
N LEU A 36 -26.67 25.09 1.84
CA LEU A 36 -25.97 25.59 3.02
C LEU A 36 -25.91 27.12 2.89
N GLY A 37 -26.61 27.85 3.74
CA GLY A 37 -26.45 29.30 3.81
C GLY A 37 -24.99 29.65 4.13
N GLY A 38 -24.39 30.57 3.36
CA GLY A 38 -22.97 30.97 3.47
C GLY A 38 -22.28 31.15 2.11
N ASP A 39 -20.94 31.22 2.12
CA ASP A 39 -20.01 31.58 1.02
C ASP A 39 -20.12 30.76 -0.29
N LYS A 40 -20.93 29.69 -0.32
CA LYS A 40 -21.15 28.84 -1.51
C LYS A 40 -22.38 29.25 -2.32
N GLY A 41 -23.11 30.27 -1.87
CA GLY A 41 -24.18 30.94 -2.60
C GLY A 41 -25.19 29.97 -3.21
N LEU A 42 -25.22 29.90 -4.54
CA LEU A 42 -26.18 29.08 -5.29
C LEU A 42 -25.75 27.61 -5.42
N GLN A 43 -24.48 27.26 -5.23
CA GLN A 43 -23.91 25.95 -5.57
C GLN A 43 -24.67 24.78 -4.92
N ASN A 44 -25.14 23.84 -5.75
CA ASN A 44 -25.84 22.64 -5.27
C ASN A 44 -25.79 21.51 -6.33
N PRO A 45 -25.34 20.27 -5.99
CA PRO A 45 -24.74 19.83 -4.72
C PRO A 45 -23.42 20.52 -4.40
N ASN A 46 -22.97 20.39 -3.15
CA ASN A 46 -21.74 21.02 -2.67
C ASN A 46 -20.48 20.46 -3.34
N THR A 47 -20.48 19.17 -3.68
CA THR A 47 -19.32 18.48 -4.22
C THR A 47 -19.71 17.35 -5.17
N LEU A 48 -18.73 16.77 -5.87
CA LEU A 48 -18.90 15.51 -6.59
C LEU A 48 -19.14 14.38 -5.59
N THR A 49 -19.96 13.42 -6.00
CA THR A 49 -20.37 12.26 -5.19
C THR A 49 -20.48 11.04 -6.10
N SER A 50 -20.82 9.88 -5.53
CA SER A 50 -21.04 8.68 -6.33
C SER A 50 -22.25 8.75 -7.26
N SER A 51 -23.15 9.73 -7.09
CA SER A 51 -24.29 9.96 -7.98
C SER A 51 -24.24 11.31 -8.70
N THR A 52 -23.24 12.15 -8.44
CA THR A 52 -23.04 13.45 -9.10
C THR A 52 -21.65 13.54 -9.70
N PHE A 53 -21.52 13.28 -11.00
CA PHE A 53 -20.24 13.23 -11.73
C PHE A 53 -19.75 14.57 -12.28
N ALA A 54 -20.66 15.54 -12.35
CA ALA A 54 -20.36 16.91 -12.73
C ALA A 54 -21.10 17.87 -11.80
N VAL A 55 -20.41 18.91 -11.34
CA VAL A 55 -20.98 19.99 -10.54
C VAL A 55 -20.64 21.34 -11.15
N VAL A 56 -21.54 22.32 -11.09
CA VAL A 56 -21.22 23.71 -11.46
C VAL A 56 -20.98 24.47 -10.17
N THR A 57 -19.78 25.05 -10.04
CA THR A 57 -19.42 25.94 -8.94
C THR A 57 -19.80 27.37 -9.27
N PHE A 58 -20.03 28.17 -8.23
CA PHE A 58 -20.40 29.58 -8.33
C PHE A 58 -19.46 30.35 -7.41
N ASP A 59 -18.49 31.02 -8.01
CA ASP A 59 -17.40 31.68 -7.31
C ASP A 59 -17.58 33.20 -7.42
N GLU A 60 -17.72 33.89 -6.28
CA GLU A 60 -17.68 35.35 -6.17
C GLU A 60 -16.24 35.77 -5.89
N VAL A 61 -15.59 36.39 -6.86
CA VAL A 61 -14.16 36.71 -6.78
C VAL A 61 -13.91 38.20 -6.90
N GLU A 62 -13.04 38.72 -6.05
CA GLU A 62 -12.57 40.10 -6.19
C GLU A 62 -11.78 40.26 -7.49
N ASP A 63 -12.22 41.23 -8.29
CA ASP A 63 -11.64 41.59 -9.58
C ASP A 63 -11.84 43.10 -9.80
N ALA A 64 -10.74 43.85 -9.67
CA ALA A 64 -10.75 45.31 -9.85
C ALA A 64 -11.17 45.76 -11.26
N SER A 65 -11.11 44.86 -12.26
CA SER A 65 -11.57 45.15 -13.62
C SER A 65 -13.09 45.00 -13.80
N ALA A 66 -13.78 44.38 -12.84
CA ALA A 66 -15.22 44.17 -12.89
C ALA A 66 -16.00 45.36 -12.29
N PRO A 67 -17.21 45.66 -12.80
CA PRO A 67 -18.08 46.67 -12.19
C PRO A 67 -18.36 46.35 -10.73
N GLY A 68 -18.01 47.27 -9.82
CA GLY A 68 -18.15 47.07 -8.37
C GLY A 68 -17.05 46.23 -7.73
N GLY A 69 -15.98 45.89 -8.46
CA GLY A 69 -14.81 45.16 -7.93
C GLY A 69 -15.02 43.67 -7.68
N LEU A 70 -16.17 43.12 -8.07
CA LEU A 70 -16.54 41.71 -7.89
C LEU A 70 -16.97 41.10 -9.22
N ARG A 71 -16.47 39.89 -9.49
CA ARG A 71 -16.87 39.09 -10.65
C ARG A 71 -17.48 37.77 -10.17
N TYR A 72 -18.59 37.40 -10.79
CA TYR A 72 -19.20 36.09 -10.64
C TYR A 72 -18.67 35.16 -11.73
N VAL A 73 -18.10 34.03 -11.35
CA VAL A 73 -17.61 33.01 -12.30
C VAL A 73 -18.28 31.68 -12.00
N SER A 74 -18.92 31.10 -13.02
CA SER A 74 -19.49 29.75 -12.92
C SER A 74 -18.59 28.74 -13.63
N THR A 75 -18.20 27.67 -12.94
CA THR A 75 -17.25 26.69 -13.49
C THR A 75 -17.81 25.28 -13.40
N LYS A 76 -17.80 24.55 -14.52
CA LYS A 76 -18.15 23.13 -14.52
C LYS A 76 -16.96 22.30 -14.03
N ARG A 77 -17.18 21.46 -13.02
CA ARG A 77 -16.20 20.55 -12.39
C ARG A 77 -16.55 19.10 -12.66
N GLN A 78 -15.55 18.27 -12.93
CA GLN A 78 -15.66 16.85 -13.22
C GLN A 78 -14.26 16.19 -13.24
N CYS A 79 -14.21 14.87 -13.42
CA CYS A 79 -12.94 14.16 -13.66
C CYS A 79 -12.12 14.83 -14.77
N MET A 80 -10.82 15.05 -14.54
CA MET A 80 -9.92 15.69 -15.51
C MET A 80 -9.50 14.77 -16.66
N HIS A 81 -9.71 13.45 -16.51
CA HIS A 81 -9.26 12.43 -17.46
C HIS A 81 -7.80 12.62 -17.91
N CYS A 82 -6.86 12.64 -16.96
CA CYS A 82 -5.42 12.86 -17.21
C CYS A 82 -4.89 12.00 -18.36
N GLU A 83 -3.89 12.49 -19.09
CA GLU A 83 -3.21 11.73 -20.15
C GLU A 83 -2.50 10.49 -19.56
N GLU A 84 -1.82 10.68 -18.42
CA GLU A 84 -1.23 9.60 -17.61
C GLU A 84 -1.91 9.51 -16.23
N PRO A 85 -3.04 8.80 -16.11
CA PRO A 85 -3.87 8.84 -14.91
C PRO A 85 -3.28 8.08 -13.72
N ALA A 86 -2.97 8.81 -12.64
CA ALA A 86 -2.56 8.26 -11.35
C ALA A 86 -3.57 7.27 -10.77
N CYS A 87 -4.87 7.52 -10.95
CA CYS A 87 -5.94 6.65 -10.48
C CYS A 87 -5.98 5.29 -11.20
N ALA A 88 -5.60 5.23 -12.48
CA ALA A 88 -5.47 3.97 -13.22
C ALA A 88 -4.17 3.25 -12.85
N ALA A 89 -3.05 3.98 -12.71
CA ALA A 89 -1.80 3.41 -12.21
C ALA A 89 -1.97 2.79 -10.82
N ALA A 90 -2.72 3.42 -9.92
CA ALA A 90 -3.03 2.86 -8.61
C ALA A 90 -3.96 1.64 -8.64
N CYS A 91 -4.66 1.36 -9.76
CA CYS A 91 -5.65 0.29 -9.84
C CYS A 91 -5.00 -1.08 -10.09
N PRO A 92 -5.08 -2.04 -9.16
CA PRO A 92 -4.40 -3.33 -9.30
C PRO A 92 -5.13 -4.31 -10.24
N VAL A 93 -6.37 -3.99 -10.64
CA VAL A 93 -7.28 -4.88 -11.40
C VAL A 93 -7.76 -4.27 -12.71
N THR A 94 -7.11 -3.20 -13.19
CA THR A 94 -7.45 -2.47 -14.43
C THR A 94 -8.91 -1.98 -14.53
N ALA A 95 -9.63 -1.92 -13.40
CA ALA A 95 -10.98 -1.37 -13.35
C ALA A 95 -11.02 0.09 -13.79
N LEU A 96 -9.96 0.85 -13.52
CA LEU A 96 -9.69 2.14 -14.17
C LEU A 96 -8.62 1.96 -15.23
N HIS A 97 -8.88 2.44 -16.44
CA HIS A 97 -7.96 2.37 -17.56
C HIS A 97 -8.15 3.57 -18.50
N LYS A 98 -7.07 3.94 -19.22
CA LYS A 98 -7.10 4.98 -20.25
C LYS A 98 -7.51 4.34 -21.58
N THR A 99 -8.51 4.91 -22.25
CA THR A 99 -8.92 4.51 -23.61
C THR A 99 -8.13 5.27 -24.67
N GLU A 100 -8.11 4.76 -25.90
CA GLU A 100 -7.50 5.44 -27.04
C GLU A 100 -8.15 6.79 -27.37
N SER A 101 -9.43 6.96 -27.02
CA SER A 101 -10.16 8.22 -27.19
C SER A 101 -9.77 9.29 -26.18
N GLY A 102 -8.89 9.00 -25.21
CA GLY A 102 -8.47 9.94 -24.18
C GLY A 102 -9.31 9.87 -22.88
N ALA A 103 -10.36 9.06 -22.85
CA ALA A 103 -11.14 8.89 -21.64
C ALA A 103 -10.41 7.99 -20.64
N VAL A 104 -10.34 8.40 -19.38
CA VAL A 104 -10.17 7.43 -18.29
C VAL A 104 -11.52 6.76 -18.03
N ALA A 105 -11.68 5.50 -18.39
CA ALA A 105 -12.93 4.73 -18.22
C ALA A 105 -12.93 3.93 -16.90
N TYR A 106 -14.12 3.48 -16.49
CA TYR A 106 -14.32 2.65 -15.30
C TYR A 106 -15.15 1.40 -15.62
N ASP A 107 -14.64 0.23 -15.25
CA ASP A 107 -15.32 -1.06 -15.34
C ASP A 107 -15.61 -1.61 -13.95
N ALA A 108 -16.88 -1.53 -13.54
CA ALA A 108 -17.35 -2.00 -12.24
C ALA A 108 -17.19 -3.52 -12.05
N SER A 109 -17.18 -4.30 -13.13
CA SER A 109 -17.11 -5.77 -13.07
C SER A 109 -15.74 -6.30 -12.67
N LYS A 110 -14.71 -5.45 -12.77
CA LYS A 110 -13.33 -5.75 -12.35
C LYS A 110 -12.99 -5.17 -10.99
N CYS A 111 -13.70 -4.13 -10.57
CA CYS A 111 -13.39 -3.36 -9.38
C CYS A 111 -13.45 -4.21 -8.11
N ILE A 112 -12.43 -4.12 -7.26
CA ILE A 112 -12.39 -4.77 -5.93
C ILE A 112 -12.76 -3.80 -4.79
N GLY A 113 -13.05 -2.53 -5.10
CA GLY A 113 -13.44 -1.53 -4.09
C GLY A 113 -12.32 -1.16 -3.10
N CYS A 114 -11.06 -1.20 -3.52
CA CYS A 114 -9.89 -0.90 -2.67
C CYS A 114 -9.63 0.60 -2.43
N ARG A 115 -10.28 1.48 -3.22
CA ARG A 115 -10.23 2.95 -3.08
C ARG A 115 -8.84 3.59 -3.23
N TYR A 116 -7.83 2.83 -3.65
CA TYR A 116 -6.48 3.35 -3.94
C TYR A 116 -6.49 4.48 -4.99
N CYS A 117 -7.43 4.42 -5.93
CA CYS A 117 -7.64 5.43 -6.96
C CYS A 117 -8.12 6.80 -6.42
N MET A 118 -8.88 6.81 -5.32
CA MET A 118 -9.35 8.04 -4.66
C MET A 118 -8.17 8.78 -4.03
N TRP A 119 -7.26 8.02 -3.39
CA TRP A 119 -6.03 8.56 -2.83
C TRP A 119 -5.05 9.04 -3.89
N ALA A 120 -4.87 8.28 -4.98
CA ALA A 120 -3.90 8.64 -6.01
C ALA A 120 -4.32 9.85 -6.86
N CYS A 121 -5.59 10.23 -6.90
CA CYS A 121 -6.02 11.34 -7.73
C CYS A 121 -5.80 12.71 -7.06
N PRO A 122 -5.03 13.62 -7.67
CA PRO A 122 -4.78 14.96 -7.11
C PRO A 122 -6.02 15.86 -7.15
N PHE A 123 -6.99 15.51 -8.01
CA PHE A 123 -8.19 16.30 -8.23
C PHE A 123 -9.36 15.87 -7.33
N GLY A 124 -9.20 14.93 -6.40
CA GLY A 124 -10.30 14.48 -5.53
C GLY A 124 -11.41 13.73 -6.29
N VAL A 125 -11.05 12.91 -7.28
CA VAL A 125 -11.95 12.06 -8.08
C VAL A 125 -11.28 10.70 -8.30
N PRO A 126 -11.91 9.52 -8.20
CA PRO A 126 -13.33 9.22 -8.05
C PRO A 126 -13.86 9.34 -6.62
N THR A 127 -15.15 9.09 -6.46
CA THR A 127 -15.89 9.01 -5.19
C THR A 127 -16.46 7.60 -5.00
N ALA A 128 -16.86 7.24 -3.78
CA ALA A 128 -17.36 5.89 -3.47
C ALA A 128 -18.83 5.89 -3.03
N GLU A 129 -19.55 4.80 -3.32
CA GLU A 129 -20.87 4.54 -2.77
C GLU A 129 -20.75 4.01 -1.32
N TRP A 130 -20.88 4.87 -0.32
CA TRP A 130 -20.67 4.48 1.08
C TRP A 130 -21.85 3.69 1.68
N ASP A 131 -23.07 3.94 1.21
CA ASP A 131 -24.32 3.35 1.73
C ASP A 131 -24.68 1.99 1.10
N SER A 132 -23.77 1.40 0.33
CA SER A 132 -23.99 0.13 -0.39
C SER A 132 -23.18 -1.02 0.22
N LEU A 133 -23.79 -2.22 0.26
CA LEU A 133 -23.08 -3.46 0.61
C LEU A 133 -22.12 -3.92 -0.50
N ALA A 134 -22.37 -3.50 -1.74
CA ALA A 134 -21.52 -3.74 -2.90
C ALA A 134 -21.07 -2.39 -3.49
N PRO A 135 -20.23 -1.65 -2.75
CA PRO A 135 -19.91 -0.26 -3.06
C PRO A 135 -19.14 -0.16 -4.37
N LYS A 136 -19.64 0.69 -5.28
CA LYS A 136 -18.92 1.03 -6.51
C LYS A 136 -18.10 2.30 -6.32
N ILE A 137 -17.02 2.38 -7.08
CA ILE A 137 -16.24 3.62 -7.24
C ILE A 137 -16.74 4.31 -8.49
N GLN A 138 -17.18 5.56 -8.38
CA GLN A 138 -17.91 6.24 -9.43
C GLN A 138 -17.22 7.53 -9.84
N LYS A 139 -17.35 7.88 -11.12
CA LYS A 139 -16.83 9.13 -11.70
C LYS A 139 -17.36 9.33 -13.11
N CYS A 140 -17.21 10.55 -13.62
CA CYS A 140 -17.34 10.82 -15.05
C CYS A 140 -16.41 9.89 -15.85
N ASP A 141 -16.95 9.26 -16.90
CA ASP A 141 -16.25 8.37 -17.84
C ASP A 141 -16.06 9.03 -19.21
N MET A 142 -16.29 10.34 -19.32
CA MET A 142 -16.32 11.11 -20.57
C MET A 142 -17.37 10.59 -21.58
N CYS A 143 -18.42 9.93 -21.09
CA CYS A 143 -19.46 9.29 -21.90
C CYS A 143 -18.88 8.28 -22.90
N VAL A 144 -17.90 7.45 -22.51
CA VAL A 144 -17.29 6.42 -23.38
C VAL A 144 -18.34 5.53 -24.03
N GLY A 145 -19.36 5.10 -23.27
CA GLY A 145 -20.46 4.31 -23.82
C GLY A 145 -21.23 5.05 -24.94
N ARG A 146 -21.35 6.38 -24.85
CA ARG A 146 -21.99 7.22 -25.88
C ARG A 146 -21.11 7.37 -27.11
N GLN A 147 -19.79 7.46 -26.92
CA GLN A 147 -18.81 7.53 -28.00
C GLN A 147 -18.79 6.27 -28.87
N ALA A 148 -19.05 5.11 -28.25
CA ALA A 148 -19.13 3.83 -28.93
C ALA A 148 -20.53 3.49 -29.49
N ALA A 149 -21.54 4.32 -29.25
CA ALA A 149 -22.91 4.03 -29.65
C ALA A 149 -23.09 4.13 -31.17
N VAL A 150 -23.71 3.10 -31.76
CA VAL A 150 -24.08 3.09 -33.18
C VAL A 150 -25.39 3.84 -33.36
N ALA A 151 -25.50 4.65 -34.41
CA ALA A 151 -26.76 5.30 -34.72
C ALA A 151 -27.86 4.26 -34.98
N PRO A 152 -29.08 4.42 -34.41
CA PRO A 152 -30.18 3.52 -34.68
C PRO A 152 -30.51 3.49 -36.18
N VAL A 153 -31.06 2.38 -36.65
CA VAL A 153 -31.49 2.22 -38.05
C VAL A 153 -32.83 2.89 -38.31
N GLU A 154 -33.64 3.10 -37.27
CA GLU A 154 -34.94 3.74 -37.32
C GLU A 154 -35.17 4.62 -36.09
N ARG A 155 -36.06 5.60 -36.19
CA ARG A 155 -36.50 6.43 -35.07
C ARG A 155 -38.00 6.65 -35.18
N ASN A 156 -38.74 6.31 -34.12
CA ASN A 156 -40.21 6.40 -34.07
C ASN A 156 -40.90 5.66 -35.24
N GLY A 157 -40.39 4.48 -35.63
CA GLY A 157 -40.93 3.68 -36.72
C GLY A 157 -40.59 4.16 -38.13
N VAL A 158 -39.71 5.16 -38.28
CA VAL A 158 -39.25 5.67 -39.56
C VAL A 158 -37.77 5.30 -39.77
N ALA A 159 -37.46 4.64 -40.89
CA ALA A 159 -36.09 4.28 -41.26
C ALA A 159 -35.25 5.53 -41.51
N LEU A 160 -34.04 5.58 -40.94
CA LEU A 160 -33.11 6.70 -41.08
C LEU A 160 -32.24 6.53 -42.33
N SER A 161 -32.11 7.59 -43.11
CA SER A 161 -31.17 7.65 -44.24
C SER A 161 -29.71 7.48 -43.78
N ALA A 162 -28.80 7.16 -44.70
CA ALA A 162 -27.37 7.05 -44.38
C ALA A 162 -26.78 8.37 -43.83
N GLU A 163 -27.21 9.52 -44.37
CA GLU A 163 -26.79 10.83 -43.89
C GLU A 163 -27.33 11.14 -42.49
N GLU A 164 -28.60 10.84 -42.22
CA GLU A 164 -29.19 11.02 -40.89
C GLU A 164 -28.48 10.14 -39.85
N ARG A 165 -28.20 8.88 -40.20
CA ARG A 165 -27.43 7.98 -39.34
C ARG A 165 -26.03 8.51 -39.07
N THR A 166 -25.35 9.07 -40.07
CA THR A 166 -24.01 9.66 -39.92
C THR A 166 -24.04 10.89 -39.01
N ARG A 167 -24.99 11.82 -39.23
CA ARG A 167 -25.17 12.99 -38.36
C ARG A 167 -25.51 12.59 -36.93
N LEU A 168 -26.36 11.58 -36.76
CA LEU A 168 -26.79 11.10 -35.46
C LEU A 168 -25.64 10.41 -34.71
N ALA A 169 -24.84 9.61 -35.40
CA ALA A 169 -23.62 9.01 -34.85
C ALA A 169 -22.63 10.08 -34.37
N ALA A 170 -22.37 11.12 -35.18
CA ALA A 170 -21.53 12.24 -34.77
C ALA A 170 -22.10 12.98 -33.53
N ALA A 171 -23.43 13.12 -33.46
CA ALA A 171 -24.10 13.73 -32.32
C ALA A 171 -24.09 12.84 -31.04
N TYR A 172 -23.94 11.52 -31.17
CA TYR A 172 -23.71 10.60 -30.04
C TYR A 172 -22.25 10.61 -29.59
N ALA A 173 -21.30 10.79 -30.50
CA ALA A 173 -19.88 10.85 -30.18
C ALA A 173 -19.51 12.01 -29.21
N THR A 174 -20.33 13.05 -29.15
CA THR A 174 -20.14 14.17 -28.21
C THR A 174 -20.65 13.80 -26.81
N PRO A 175 -19.95 14.12 -25.70
CA PRO A 175 -20.46 13.89 -24.35
C PRO A 175 -21.79 14.61 -24.08
N ALA A 176 -22.67 13.99 -23.28
CA ALA A 176 -24.03 14.49 -23.03
C ALA A 176 -24.04 15.89 -22.41
N CYS A 177 -23.15 16.12 -21.45
CA CYS A 177 -22.98 17.42 -20.79
C CYS A 177 -22.50 18.53 -21.74
N VAL A 178 -21.69 18.19 -22.77
CA VAL A 178 -21.19 19.15 -23.76
C VAL A 178 -22.28 19.51 -24.76
N LYS A 179 -22.98 18.49 -25.29
CA LYS A 179 -24.06 18.67 -26.28
C LYS A 179 -25.16 19.59 -25.77
N GLN A 180 -25.48 19.53 -24.47
CA GLN A 180 -26.56 20.32 -23.89
C GLN A 180 -26.15 21.76 -23.57
N CYS A 181 -24.88 22.15 -23.69
CA CYS A 181 -24.43 23.49 -23.28
C CYS A 181 -25.06 24.58 -24.16
N PRO A 182 -25.99 25.42 -23.64
CA PRO A 182 -26.68 26.40 -24.46
C PRO A 182 -25.80 27.61 -24.78
N ALA A 183 -24.81 27.90 -23.93
CA ALA A 183 -23.94 29.06 -24.07
C ALA A 183 -22.69 28.80 -24.92
N GLY A 184 -22.49 27.57 -25.42
CA GLY A 184 -21.26 27.22 -26.16
C GLY A 184 -19.98 27.26 -25.32
N ALA A 185 -20.10 27.25 -23.99
CA ALA A 185 -18.97 27.24 -23.05
C ALA A 185 -18.18 25.92 -23.08
N LEU A 186 -18.79 24.83 -23.56
CA LEU A 186 -18.17 23.51 -23.63
C LEU A 186 -17.99 23.10 -25.10
N LYS A 187 -16.77 22.73 -25.49
CA LYS A 187 -16.45 22.24 -26.84
C LYS A 187 -15.72 20.91 -26.74
N TYR A 188 -16.13 19.90 -27.51
CA TYR A 188 -15.51 18.57 -27.55
C TYR A 188 -14.89 18.31 -28.92
N GLY A 189 -13.69 17.74 -28.95
CA GLY A 189 -12.92 17.58 -30.19
C GLY A 189 -11.55 16.97 -29.95
N ASP A 190 -10.69 17.02 -30.96
CA ASP A 190 -9.30 16.59 -30.82
C ASP A 190 -8.53 17.52 -29.88
N ARG A 191 -7.77 16.94 -28.95
CA ARG A 191 -7.08 17.69 -27.88
C ARG A 191 -6.16 18.77 -28.45
N ASP A 192 -5.36 18.45 -29.44
CA ASP A 192 -4.39 19.38 -30.03
C ASP A 192 -5.06 20.56 -30.75
N GLU A 193 -6.20 20.31 -31.40
CA GLU A 193 -6.99 21.36 -32.03
C GLU A 193 -7.64 22.28 -30.99
N LEU A 194 -8.14 21.71 -29.90
CA LEU A 194 -8.71 22.47 -28.80
C LEU A 194 -7.68 23.30 -28.05
N LEU A 195 -6.44 22.83 -27.91
CA LEU A 195 -5.33 23.62 -27.36
C LEU A 195 -4.99 24.81 -28.26
N LYS A 196 -4.88 24.60 -29.57
CA LYS A 196 -4.65 25.69 -30.54
C LYS A 196 -5.76 26.73 -30.47
N GLU A 197 -7.02 26.29 -30.41
CA GLU A 197 -8.18 27.16 -30.23
C GLU A 197 -8.12 27.93 -28.90
N ALA A 198 -7.74 27.27 -27.80
CA ALA A 198 -7.65 27.88 -26.49
C ALA A 198 -6.61 29.02 -26.47
N HIS A 199 -5.40 28.74 -26.97
CA HIS A 199 -4.34 29.75 -27.12
C HIS A 199 -4.73 30.88 -28.08
N ALA A 200 -5.43 30.57 -29.18
CA ALA A 200 -5.93 31.59 -30.10
C ALA A 200 -6.94 32.54 -29.43
N ARG A 201 -7.83 32.03 -28.56
CA ARG A 201 -8.78 32.85 -27.80
C ARG A 201 -8.08 33.77 -26.80
N ILE A 202 -7.08 33.24 -26.09
CA ILE A 202 -6.26 34.03 -25.15
C ILE A 202 -5.56 35.16 -25.92
N ALA A 203 -4.88 34.82 -27.03
CA ALA A 203 -4.14 35.80 -27.84
C ALA A 203 -5.05 36.86 -28.47
N ALA A 204 -6.27 36.49 -28.90
CA ALA A 204 -7.23 37.42 -29.48
C ALA A 204 -7.90 38.34 -28.44
N SER A 205 -7.89 37.99 -27.16
CA SER A 205 -8.54 38.75 -26.09
C SER A 205 -7.80 38.64 -24.75
N PRO A 206 -6.55 39.12 -24.65
CA PRO A 206 -5.69 38.91 -23.49
C PRO A 206 -6.22 39.59 -22.22
N SER A 207 -7.03 40.65 -22.34
CA SER A 207 -7.68 41.30 -21.19
C SER A 207 -8.86 40.51 -20.63
N LYS A 208 -9.36 39.51 -21.37
CA LYS A 208 -10.52 38.68 -20.99
C LYS A 208 -10.10 37.39 -20.29
N TYR A 209 -8.87 36.92 -20.54
CA TYR A 209 -8.39 35.62 -20.09
C TYR A 209 -7.11 35.74 -19.28
N VAL A 210 -6.95 34.85 -18.31
CA VAL A 210 -5.61 34.56 -17.77
C VAL A 210 -4.81 33.84 -18.84
N ASP A 211 -3.54 34.23 -19.02
CA ASP A 211 -2.60 33.62 -19.96
C ASP A 211 -2.11 32.24 -19.45
N HIS A 212 -3.05 31.30 -19.34
CA HIS A 212 -2.83 29.95 -18.89
C HIS A 212 -4.00 29.05 -19.30
N VAL A 213 -3.71 27.92 -19.97
CA VAL A 213 -4.70 26.87 -20.26
C VAL A 213 -4.56 25.77 -19.23
N TYR A 214 -5.43 25.78 -18.21
CA TYR A 214 -5.37 24.77 -17.16
C TYR A 214 -5.78 23.39 -17.71
N GLY A 215 -5.01 22.38 -17.38
CA GLY A 215 -5.10 21.02 -17.91
C GLY A 215 -4.18 20.74 -19.10
N GLU A 216 -3.44 21.74 -19.59
CA GLU A 216 -2.45 21.55 -20.66
C GLU A 216 -1.22 20.79 -20.15
N HIS A 217 -0.71 21.18 -18.98
CA HIS A 217 0.54 20.67 -18.41
C HIS A 217 0.39 20.03 -17.02
N GLU A 218 -0.66 20.36 -16.28
CA GLU A 218 -0.87 19.88 -14.91
C GLU A 218 -0.87 18.34 -14.89
N VAL A 219 -0.01 17.77 -14.04
CA VAL A 219 0.23 16.33 -13.88
C VAL A 219 0.51 15.56 -15.19
N GLY A 220 1.22 16.19 -16.12
CA GLY A 220 1.54 15.62 -17.43
C GLY A 220 0.49 15.89 -18.50
N GLY A 221 -0.52 16.71 -18.19
CA GLY A 221 -1.61 17.08 -19.08
C GLY A 221 -2.87 16.24 -18.88
N THR A 222 -3.99 16.83 -19.30
CA THR A 222 -5.34 16.28 -19.11
C THR A 222 -6.22 16.46 -20.35
N ASN A 223 -7.39 15.81 -20.35
CA ASN A 223 -8.38 15.91 -21.42
C ASN A 223 -9.55 16.85 -21.06
N MET A 224 -9.40 17.61 -19.98
CA MET A 224 -10.32 18.68 -19.59
C MET A 224 -9.52 19.98 -19.51
N LEU A 225 -9.67 20.82 -20.54
CA LEU A 225 -8.94 22.08 -20.69
C LEU A 225 -9.84 23.22 -20.23
N TYR A 226 -9.29 24.18 -19.49
CA TYR A 226 -10.05 25.33 -19.00
C TYR A 226 -9.44 26.65 -19.42
N LEU A 227 -10.32 27.61 -19.72
CA LEU A 227 -10.01 29.03 -19.83
C LEU A 227 -10.74 29.78 -18.73
N SER A 228 -10.11 30.78 -18.14
CA SER A 228 -10.65 31.55 -17.01
C SER A 228 -10.44 33.06 -17.17
N PRO A 229 -11.41 33.90 -16.75
CA PRO A 229 -11.22 35.35 -16.68
C PRO A 229 -10.42 35.82 -15.45
N VAL A 230 -10.17 34.93 -14.49
CA VAL A 230 -9.49 35.20 -13.22
C VAL A 230 -8.49 34.08 -12.89
N PRO A 231 -7.49 34.31 -12.01
CA PRO A 231 -6.57 33.26 -11.61
C PRO A 231 -7.28 31.99 -11.12
N PHE A 232 -6.81 30.83 -11.56
CA PHE A 232 -7.45 29.53 -11.31
C PHE A 232 -7.53 29.16 -9.82
N GLU A 233 -6.57 29.60 -9.02
CA GLU A 233 -6.58 29.46 -7.55
C GLU A 233 -7.79 30.11 -6.90
N LYS A 234 -8.26 31.26 -7.41
CA LYS A 234 -9.46 31.96 -6.90
C LYS A 234 -10.74 31.18 -7.18
N LEU A 235 -10.70 30.26 -8.15
CA LEU A 235 -11.80 29.35 -8.45
C LEU A 235 -11.65 28.01 -7.72
N GLY A 236 -10.62 27.83 -6.87
CA GLY A 236 -10.40 26.57 -6.16
C GLY A 236 -9.80 25.45 -7.02
N PHE A 237 -9.11 25.76 -8.12
CA PHE A 237 -8.27 24.77 -8.80
C PHE A 237 -6.94 24.57 -8.04
N PRO A 238 -6.45 23.33 -7.92
CA PRO A 238 -5.15 23.06 -7.32
C PRO A 238 -4.02 23.52 -8.24
N MET A 239 -3.28 24.55 -7.81
CA MET A 239 -2.13 25.11 -8.55
C MET A 239 -0.79 24.54 -8.09
N ASP A 240 -0.78 23.76 -7.02
CA ASP A 240 0.40 23.08 -6.46
C ASP A 240 0.71 21.75 -7.16
N LEU A 241 0.13 21.53 -8.34
CA LEU A 241 0.35 20.35 -9.16
C LEU A 241 1.53 20.60 -10.10
N GLY A 242 2.58 19.77 -9.98
CA GLY A 242 3.69 19.79 -10.93
C GLY A 242 3.26 19.37 -12.34
N THR A 243 4.16 19.58 -13.32
CA THR A 243 3.89 19.26 -14.73
C THR A 243 4.25 17.83 -15.12
N ASP A 244 4.93 17.08 -14.25
CA ASP A 244 5.29 15.69 -14.50
C ASP A 244 4.11 14.74 -14.26
N PRO A 245 3.95 13.71 -15.10
CA PRO A 245 3.05 12.59 -14.82
C PRO A 245 3.35 11.95 -13.47
N LEU A 246 2.34 11.85 -12.61
CA LEU A 246 2.46 11.18 -11.31
C LEU A 246 2.86 9.70 -11.43
N PRO A 247 2.31 8.89 -12.38
CA PRO A 247 2.71 7.49 -12.56
C PRO A 247 4.20 7.30 -12.85
N ARG A 248 4.88 8.27 -13.46
CA ARG A 248 6.30 8.18 -13.79
C ARG A 248 7.17 7.97 -12.54
N ARG A 249 6.76 8.53 -11.39
CA ARG A 249 7.50 8.44 -10.13
C ARG A 249 7.52 7.00 -9.58
N SER A 250 6.42 6.28 -9.68
CA SER A 250 6.33 4.88 -9.23
C SER A 250 6.83 3.89 -10.30
N ALA A 251 6.68 4.22 -11.59
CA ALA A 251 7.09 3.33 -12.69
C ALA A 251 8.58 2.99 -12.65
N VAL A 252 9.45 3.92 -12.25
CA VAL A 252 10.90 3.67 -12.10
C VAL A 252 11.16 2.62 -11.02
N ALA A 253 10.52 2.76 -9.85
CA ALA A 253 10.66 1.79 -8.76
C ALA A 253 10.13 0.42 -9.16
N LEU A 254 8.97 0.36 -9.83
CA LEU A 254 8.36 -0.89 -10.27
C LEU A 254 9.16 -1.60 -11.37
N GLY A 255 9.74 -0.83 -12.30
CA GLY A 255 10.61 -1.39 -13.34
C GLY A 255 11.88 -2.04 -12.78
N ALA A 256 12.33 -1.64 -11.59
CA ALA A 256 13.47 -2.23 -10.91
C ALA A 256 13.15 -3.55 -10.18
N VAL A 257 11.87 -3.87 -9.94
CA VAL A 257 11.47 -5.06 -9.17
C VAL A 257 11.93 -6.38 -9.82
N PRO A 258 11.63 -6.67 -11.12
CA PRO A 258 12.06 -7.92 -11.74
C PRO A 258 13.57 -8.18 -11.69
N PRO A 259 14.46 -7.24 -12.08
CA PRO A 259 15.91 -7.47 -11.96
C PRO A 259 16.37 -7.53 -10.49
N ALA A 260 15.74 -6.78 -9.58
CA ALA A 260 16.08 -6.83 -8.16
C ALA A 260 15.78 -8.19 -7.53
N VAL A 261 14.67 -8.86 -7.89
CA VAL A 261 14.37 -10.22 -7.44
C VAL A 261 15.48 -11.20 -7.82
N ILE A 262 15.92 -11.14 -9.08
CA ILE A 262 16.99 -12.02 -9.60
C ILE A 262 18.31 -11.70 -8.90
N GLY A 263 18.68 -10.42 -8.83
CA GLY A 263 19.94 -9.95 -8.25
C GLY A 263 20.05 -10.26 -6.76
N VAL A 264 19.02 -9.95 -5.97
CA VAL A 264 18.97 -10.22 -4.52
C VAL A 264 18.97 -11.73 -4.27
N GLY A 265 18.17 -12.50 -5.01
CA GLY A 265 18.15 -13.96 -4.89
C GLY A 265 19.52 -14.60 -5.17
N ALA A 266 20.18 -14.18 -6.25
CA ALA A 266 21.53 -14.63 -6.59
C ALA A 266 22.56 -14.22 -5.54
N ALA A 267 22.52 -12.96 -5.08
CA ALA A 267 23.43 -12.45 -4.06
C ALA A 267 23.30 -13.21 -2.73
N LEU A 268 22.07 -13.45 -2.26
CA LEU A 268 21.81 -14.22 -1.04
C LEU A 268 22.29 -15.68 -1.19
N GLY A 269 22.09 -16.29 -2.36
CA GLY A 269 22.64 -17.60 -2.68
C GLY A 269 24.17 -17.65 -2.61
N GLY A 270 24.84 -16.64 -3.17
CA GLY A 270 26.30 -16.49 -3.09
C GLY A 270 26.80 -16.29 -1.66
N VAL A 271 26.17 -15.40 -0.89
CA VAL A 271 26.49 -15.17 0.53
C VAL A 271 26.33 -16.44 1.36
N TYR A 272 25.27 -17.22 1.13
CA TYR A 272 25.08 -18.50 1.78
C TYR A 272 26.18 -19.50 1.42
N ALA A 273 26.53 -19.63 0.13
CA ALA A 273 27.60 -20.55 -0.31
C ALA A 273 28.95 -20.21 0.35
N LEU A 274 29.30 -18.92 0.45
CA LEU A 274 30.50 -18.45 1.14
C LEU A 274 30.44 -18.72 2.64
N SER A 275 29.30 -18.42 3.27
CA SER A 275 29.09 -18.63 4.70
C SER A 275 29.17 -20.11 5.08
N LYS A 276 28.56 -20.99 4.27
CA LYS A 276 28.64 -22.45 4.43
C LYS A 276 30.08 -22.95 4.33
N ARG A 277 30.81 -22.54 3.29
CA ARG A 277 32.23 -22.91 3.12
C ARG A 277 33.09 -22.48 4.31
N LYS A 278 32.87 -21.27 4.83
CA LYS A 278 33.59 -20.77 6.02
C LYS A 278 33.30 -21.61 7.27
N GLN A 279 32.06 -22.07 7.43
CA GLN A 279 31.68 -22.96 8.55
C GLN A 279 32.30 -24.36 8.39
N GLU A 280 32.32 -24.92 7.19
CA GLU A 280 32.96 -26.21 6.91
C GLU A 280 34.47 -26.18 7.19
N VAL A 281 35.15 -25.07 6.87
CA VAL A 281 36.57 -24.87 7.23
C VAL A 281 36.75 -24.82 8.74
N LYS A 282 35.95 -24.03 9.46
CA LYS A 282 36.00 -23.97 10.93
C LYS A 282 35.69 -25.30 11.62
N ALA A 283 34.79 -26.10 11.04
CA ALA A 283 34.48 -27.44 11.54
C ALA A 283 35.66 -28.41 11.37
N LYS A 284 36.39 -28.31 10.24
CA LYS A 284 37.62 -29.09 10.02
C LYS A 284 38.77 -28.66 10.94
N GLU A 285 38.77 -27.42 11.42
CA GLU A 285 39.74 -26.90 12.41
C GLU A 285 39.41 -27.29 13.87
N GLY A 286 38.46 -28.20 14.10
CA GLY A 286 38.17 -28.76 15.43
C GLY A 286 37.44 -27.82 16.39
N LYS A 287 37.00 -26.64 15.95
CA LYS A 287 36.35 -25.61 16.80
C LYS A 287 34.81 -25.63 16.74
N ALA A 288 34.20 -26.70 16.26
CA ALA A 288 32.75 -26.76 16.07
C ALA A 288 32.07 -27.78 17.00
N HIS A 289 31.59 -27.30 18.15
CA HIS A 289 30.48 -27.97 18.83
C HIS A 289 29.16 -27.57 18.15
N GLU A 290 28.49 -28.53 17.51
CA GLU A 290 27.16 -28.34 16.95
C GLU A 290 26.08 -28.70 17.97
N HIS A 291 25.67 -27.73 18.79
CA HIS A 291 24.46 -27.88 19.59
C HIS A 291 23.24 -27.46 18.78
N HIS A 292 22.52 -28.44 18.24
CA HIS A 292 21.20 -28.19 17.65
C HIS A 292 20.15 -28.19 18.76
N PRO A 293 19.43 -27.08 18.98
CA PRO A 293 18.39 -27.06 20.01
C PRO A 293 17.32 -28.10 19.67
N GLU A 294 17.04 -29.01 20.61
CA GLU A 294 15.86 -29.87 20.53
C GLU A 294 14.61 -29.01 20.74
N PHE A 295 13.52 -29.32 20.04
CA PHE A 295 12.25 -28.60 20.17
C PHE A 295 11.18 -29.51 20.78
N ALA A 296 10.35 -28.97 21.67
CA ALA A 296 9.31 -29.73 22.34
C ALA A 296 8.04 -28.89 22.57
N PRO A 297 6.84 -29.50 22.53
CA PRO A 297 5.61 -28.81 22.89
C PRO A 297 5.58 -28.41 24.38
N VAL A 298 4.98 -27.25 24.68
CA VAL A 298 4.88 -26.74 26.05
C VAL A 298 3.73 -27.43 26.81
N LYS A 299 4.00 -27.89 28.04
CA LYS A 299 3.06 -28.69 28.88
C LYS A 299 2.11 -27.86 29.77
N GLN A 300 1.94 -26.57 29.52
CA GLN A 300 1.10 -25.70 30.35
C GLN A 300 -0.38 -25.76 29.97
N PRO A 301 -1.31 -25.60 30.94
CA PRO A 301 -2.75 -25.62 30.64
C PRO A 301 -3.13 -24.53 29.64
N PHE A 302 -4.12 -24.86 28.80
CA PHE A 302 -4.57 -23.96 27.75
C PHE A 302 -5.49 -22.85 28.28
N TRP A 303 -6.48 -23.17 29.11
CA TRP A 303 -7.45 -22.19 29.59
C TRP A 303 -6.97 -21.45 30.84
N THR A 304 -6.20 -20.39 30.63
CA THR A 304 -5.86 -19.39 31.64
C THR A 304 -6.83 -18.20 31.60
N THR A 305 -6.87 -17.37 32.64
CA THR A 305 -7.67 -16.12 32.64
C THR A 305 -7.29 -15.20 31.48
N ALA A 306 -5.99 -15.12 31.15
CA ALA A 306 -5.50 -14.37 30.00
C ALA A 306 -6.06 -14.93 28.67
N ASN A 307 -6.07 -16.25 28.49
CA ASN A 307 -6.61 -16.85 27.27
C ASN A 307 -8.13 -16.72 27.16
N LYS A 308 -8.86 -16.68 28.29
CA LYS A 308 -10.30 -16.34 28.31
C LYS A 308 -10.55 -14.90 27.88
N LEU A 309 -9.75 -13.95 28.37
CA LEU A 309 -9.80 -12.54 27.92
C LEU A 309 -9.48 -12.42 26.43
N LEU A 310 -8.43 -13.08 25.95
CA LEU A 310 -8.09 -13.11 24.52
C LEU A 310 -9.24 -13.68 23.68
N ALA A 311 -9.86 -14.79 24.13
CA ALA A 311 -11.02 -15.37 23.45
C ALA A 311 -12.22 -14.40 23.41
N ALA A 312 -12.47 -13.62 24.47
CA ALA A 312 -13.52 -12.61 24.49
C ALA A 312 -13.24 -11.46 23.49
N VAL A 313 -12.00 -10.97 23.43
CA VAL A 313 -11.59 -9.95 22.45
C VAL A 313 -11.66 -10.50 21.02
N MET A 314 -11.26 -11.75 20.79
CA MET A 314 -11.42 -12.43 19.50
C MET A 314 -12.90 -12.55 19.10
N ALA A 315 -13.79 -12.86 20.05
CA ALA A 315 -15.23 -12.92 19.78
C ALA A 315 -15.77 -11.54 19.36
N TRP A 316 -15.35 -10.46 20.03
CA TRP A 316 -15.69 -9.10 19.61
C TRP A 316 -15.16 -8.77 18.20
N GLY A 317 -13.93 -9.17 17.89
CA GLY A 317 -13.37 -9.02 16.55
C GLY A 317 -14.11 -9.81 15.48
N ALA A 318 -14.51 -11.05 15.78
CA ALA A 318 -15.32 -11.86 14.88
C ALA A 318 -16.70 -11.25 14.63
N ILE A 319 -17.37 -10.75 15.68
CA ILE A 319 -18.64 -10.02 15.56
C ILE A 319 -18.46 -8.76 14.71
N SER A 320 -17.38 -8.00 14.94
CA SER A 320 -17.06 -6.79 14.17
C SER A 320 -16.79 -7.11 12.70
N PHE A 321 -16.09 -8.21 12.41
CA PHE A 321 -15.84 -8.68 11.05
C PHE A 321 -17.14 -9.06 10.34
N VAL A 322 -18.06 -9.77 11.02
CA VAL A 322 -19.39 -10.06 10.47
C VAL A 322 -20.20 -8.77 10.26
N ALA A 323 -20.18 -7.86 11.23
CA ALA A 323 -20.86 -6.57 11.14
C ALA A 323 -20.39 -5.73 9.95
N ARG A 324 -19.09 -5.77 9.63
CA ARG A 324 -18.53 -5.12 8.43
C ARG A 324 -19.20 -5.57 7.13
N PHE A 325 -19.53 -6.85 7.00
CA PHE A 325 -20.23 -7.36 5.81
C PHE A 325 -21.74 -7.15 5.86
N ALA A 326 -22.33 -7.11 7.05
CA ALA A 326 -23.75 -6.85 7.23
C ALA A 326 -24.13 -5.36 7.03
N LEU A 327 -23.23 -4.44 7.39
CA LEU A 327 -23.46 -2.99 7.37
C LEU A 327 -22.80 -2.27 6.19
N GLY A 328 -21.95 -2.96 5.41
CA GLY A 328 -21.16 -2.33 4.35
C GLY A 328 -20.04 -1.44 4.89
N LEU A 329 -19.34 -0.71 4.01
CA LEU A 329 -18.23 0.15 4.42
C LEU A 329 -18.70 1.38 5.20
N GLY A 330 -19.72 2.10 4.70
CA GLY A 330 -20.21 3.31 5.35
C GLY A 330 -20.82 3.06 6.73
N GLY A 331 -21.49 1.92 6.94
CA GLY A 331 -22.10 1.59 8.23
C GLY A 331 -21.12 1.01 9.27
N SER A 332 -19.93 0.57 8.84
CA SER A 332 -18.93 -0.07 9.72
C SER A 332 -17.67 0.76 9.91
N THR A 333 -17.45 1.78 9.11
CA THR A 333 -16.27 2.64 9.17
C THR A 333 -16.71 4.10 9.10
N ASN A 334 -15.90 5.01 9.60
CA ASN A 334 -16.15 6.46 9.41
C ASN A 334 -15.37 7.00 8.20
N LEU A 335 -15.13 6.15 7.21
CA LEU A 335 -14.42 6.53 5.98
C LEU A 335 -15.32 7.39 5.09
N SER A 336 -14.70 8.23 4.26
CA SER A 336 -15.38 9.19 3.41
C SER A 336 -14.63 9.41 2.11
N ASP A 337 -15.19 10.20 1.20
CA ASP A 337 -14.48 10.60 -0.02
C ASP A 337 -13.21 11.44 0.25
N THR A 338 -13.07 11.98 1.47
CA THR A 338 -11.83 12.63 1.92
C THR A 338 -10.85 11.60 2.44
N TYR A 339 -11.25 10.83 3.46
CA TYR A 339 -10.44 9.77 4.07
C TYR A 339 -10.95 8.41 3.58
N ALA A 340 -10.44 7.98 2.43
CA ALA A 340 -10.79 6.69 1.84
C ALA A 340 -10.04 5.51 2.49
N TRP A 341 -8.97 5.79 3.25
CA TRP A 341 -8.23 4.83 4.07
C TRP A 341 -8.25 5.29 5.51
N GLY A 342 -8.20 4.32 6.43
CA GLY A 342 -8.20 4.58 7.86
C GLY A 342 -7.38 3.57 8.62
N LEU A 343 -7.91 3.16 9.77
CA LEU A 343 -7.24 2.36 10.77
C LEU A 343 -6.76 1.01 10.23
N TRP A 344 -7.55 0.35 9.38
CA TRP A 344 -7.18 -0.96 8.83
C TRP A 344 -5.96 -0.92 7.93
N ILE A 345 -5.79 0.11 7.10
CA ILE A 345 -4.58 0.27 6.30
C ILE A 345 -3.38 0.55 7.21
N VAL A 346 -3.52 1.39 8.24
CA VAL A 346 -2.46 1.58 9.25
C VAL A 346 -2.04 0.25 9.86
N PHE A 347 -3.01 -0.55 10.31
CA PHE A 347 -2.74 -1.87 10.88
C PHE A 347 -2.06 -2.78 9.88
N ASP A 348 -2.49 -2.77 8.63
CA ASP A 348 -1.88 -3.58 7.57
C ASP A 348 -0.39 -3.23 7.40
N LEU A 349 -0.07 -1.94 7.29
CA LEU A 349 1.33 -1.48 7.18
C LEU A 349 2.16 -1.87 8.40
N VAL A 350 1.56 -1.83 9.59
CA VAL A 350 2.23 -2.24 10.82
C VAL A 350 2.44 -3.74 10.86
N TRP A 351 1.45 -4.56 10.50
CA TRP A 351 1.55 -6.03 10.47
C TRP A 351 2.57 -6.52 9.45
N ILE A 352 2.61 -5.87 8.29
CA ILE A 352 3.61 -6.14 7.25
C ILE A 352 5.02 -5.81 7.78
N ALA A 353 5.19 -4.68 8.48
CA ALA A 353 6.47 -4.33 9.11
C ALA A 353 6.84 -5.27 10.27
N VAL A 354 5.87 -5.68 11.10
CA VAL A 354 6.02 -6.68 12.17
C VAL A 354 6.59 -7.97 11.61
N ALA A 355 5.99 -8.43 10.52
CA ALA A 355 6.34 -9.70 9.92
C ALA A 355 7.68 -9.65 9.17
N ALA A 356 8.25 -8.45 8.97
CA ALA A 356 9.62 -8.31 8.50
C ALA A 356 10.66 -8.92 9.46
N GLY A 357 10.34 -8.97 10.76
CA GLY A 357 11.18 -9.61 11.76
C GLY A 357 11.43 -11.09 11.49
N ALA A 358 10.45 -11.79 10.91
CA ALA A 358 10.56 -13.21 10.58
C ALA A 358 11.61 -13.46 9.50
N PHE A 359 11.56 -12.76 8.37
CA PHE A 359 12.57 -12.95 7.31
C PHE A 359 13.93 -12.38 7.71
N ALA A 360 13.99 -11.25 8.44
CA ALA A 360 15.25 -10.68 8.88
C ALA A 360 15.97 -11.69 9.79
N THR A 361 15.23 -12.29 10.73
CA THR A 361 15.73 -13.35 11.60
C THR A 361 16.10 -14.62 10.81
N ALA A 362 15.26 -15.06 9.86
CA ALA A 362 15.55 -16.20 9.00
C ALA A 362 16.79 -15.99 8.13
N GLY A 363 17.01 -14.78 7.60
CA GLY A 363 18.21 -14.40 6.85
C GLY A 363 19.47 -14.46 7.72
N LEU A 364 19.41 -13.96 8.95
CA LEU A 364 20.52 -14.09 9.91
C LEU A 364 20.83 -15.57 10.20
N ILE A 365 19.80 -16.38 10.45
CA ILE A 365 19.94 -17.79 10.83
C ILE A 365 20.44 -18.65 9.66
N TYR A 366 19.74 -18.61 8.52
CA TYR A 366 19.96 -19.53 7.42
C TYR A 366 20.97 -19.01 6.41
N VAL A 367 20.92 -17.73 6.02
CA VAL A 367 21.82 -17.17 5.00
C VAL A 367 23.19 -16.84 5.61
N LEU A 368 23.21 -16.11 6.73
CA LEU A 368 24.47 -15.75 7.42
C LEU A 368 25.00 -16.83 8.37
N GLN A 369 24.30 -17.97 8.49
CA GLN A 369 24.73 -19.11 9.31
C GLN A 369 24.97 -18.74 10.79
N ARG A 370 24.16 -17.84 11.35
CA ARG A 370 24.19 -17.47 12.79
C ARG A 370 23.55 -18.56 13.65
N LYS A 371 24.34 -19.58 13.97
CA LYS A 371 23.89 -20.76 14.72
C LYS A 371 23.37 -20.42 16.14
N ASP A 372 23.85 -19.34 16.73
CA ASP A 372 23.41 -18.81 18.04
C ASP A 372 21.91 -18.45 18.06
N LEU A 373 21.32 -18.16 16.90
CA LEU A 373 19.92 -17.75 16.75
C LEU A 373 18.99 -18.90 16.34
N TYR A 374 19.45 -20.15 16.14
CA TYR A 374 18.57 -21.26 15.74
C TYR A 374 17.42 -21.50 16.70
N SER A 375 17.64 -21.21 17.97
CA SER A 375 16.68 -21.43 19.04
C SER A 375 15.43 -20.53 18.94
N ILE A 376 15.47 -19.43 18.17
CA ILE A 376 14.34 -18.52 17.94
C ILE A 376 13.77 -18.61 16.52
N GLY A 377 14.32 -19.48 15.66
CA GLY A 377 13.91 -19.57 14.25
C GLY A 377 12.45 -20.03 14.07
N ARG A 378 12.04 -21.10 14.75
CA ARG A 378 10.68 -21.65 14.63
C ARG A 378 9.61 -20.69 15.15
N SER A 379 9.87 -19.95 16.24
CA SER A 379 8.96 -18.92 16.75
C SER A 379 8.86 -17.73 15.80
N ALA A 380 9.98 -17.29 15.20
CA ALA A 380 10.00 -16.21 14.21
C ALA A 380 9.18 -16.56 12.95
N VAL A 381 9.38 -17.76 12.39
CA VAL A 381 8.63 -18.22 11.20
C VAL A 381 7.12 -18.33 11.50
N LEU A 382 6.74 -18.91 12.65
CA LEU A 382 5.33 -18.98 13.06
C LEU A 382 4.73 -17.58 13.21
N MET A 383 5.45 -16.65 13.84
CA MET A 383 4.99 -15.28 14.02
C MET A 383 4.81 -14.57 12.67
N GLY A 384 5.75 -14.75 11.74
CA GLY A 384 5.64 -14.27 10.37
C GLY A 384 4.41 -14.83 9.66
N LEU A 385 4.19 -16.14 9.75
CA LEU A 385 3.06 -16.82 9.11
C LEU A 385 1.72 -16.29 9.64
N LEU A 386 1.57 -16.17 10.96
CA LEU A 386 0.35 -15.63 11.56
C LEU A 386 0.12 -14.17 11.15
N SER A 387 1.16 -13.35 11.21
CA SER A 387 1.07 -11.91 10.89
C SER A 387 0.61 -11.65 9.45
N TYR A 388 1.25 -12.29 8.46
CA TYR A 388 0.83 -12.14 7.05
C TYR A 388 -0.51 -12.81 6.73
N SER A 389 -0.88 -13.87 7.45
CA SER A 389 -2.23 -14.45 7.31
C SER A 389 -3.29 -13.44 7.75
N PHE A 390 -3.04 -12.67 8.81
CA PHE A 390 -3.98 -11.67 9.30
C PHE A 390 -3.97 -10.34 8.54
N VAL A 391 -2.85 -9.99 7.90
CA VAL A 391 -2.83 -8.98 6.82
C VAL A 391 -3.90 -9.32 5.78
N THR A 392 -3.94 -10.58 5.33
CA THR A 392 -4.92 -11.03 4.33
C THR A 392 -6.36 -10.89 4.85
N VAL A 393 -6.61 -11.23 6.11
CA VAL A 393 -7.95 -11.06 6.74
C VAL A 393 -8.32 -9.57 6.86
N THR A 394 -7.38 -8.72 7.23
CA THR A 394 -7.60 -7.26 7.33
C THR A 394 -7.92 -6.66 5.96
N LEU A 395 -7.19 -7.06 4.92
CA LEU A 395 -7.46 -6.65 3.54
C LEU A 395 -8.84 -7.10 3.07
N LEU A 396 -9.27 -8.32 3.41
CA LEU A 396 -10.63 -8.78 3.09
C LEU A 396 -11.71 -7.91 3.75
N ALA A 397 -11.47 -7.41 4.96
CA ALA A 397 -12.37 -6.47 5.62
C ALA A 397 -12.35 -5.08 4.96
N ASP A 398 -11.17 -4.61 4.53
CA ASP A 398 -11.02 -3.28 3.93
C ASP A 398 -11.63 -3.19 2.53
N LEU A 399 -11.53 -4.25 1.71
CA LEU A 399 -12.05 -4.25 0.35
C LEU A 399 -13.56 -4.06 0.30
N GLY A 400 -14.03 -3.17 -0.58
CA GLY A 400 -15.44 -2.99 -0.85
C GLY A 400 -16.08 -4.21 -1.51
N LEU A 401 -15.37 -4.88 -2.43
CA LEU A 401 -15.86 -6.02 -3.22
C LEU A 401 -14.87 -7.19 -3.14
N PRO A 402 -14.71 -7.84 -1.98
CA PRO A 402 -13.66 -8.84 -1.79
C PRO A 402 -13.87 -10.09 -2.66
N TRP A 403 -15.09 -10.43 -3.09
CA TRP A 403 -15.32 -11.56 -4.01
C TRP A 403 -14.73 -11.37 -5.42
N HIS A 404 -14.36 -10.14 -5.79
CA HIS A 404 -13.61 -9.87 -7.03
C HIS A 404 -12.09 -10.05 -6.87
N PHE A 405 -11.58 -10.53 -5.72
CA PHE A 405 -10.14 -10.67 -5.49
C PHE A 405 -9.41 -11.52 -6.54
N TRP A 406 -10.09 -12.51 -7.12
CA TRP A 406 -9.52 -13.37 -8.16
C TRP A 406 -9.08 -12.60 -9.42
N ARG A 407 -9.62 -11.38 -9.63
CA ARG A 407 -9.18 -10.46 -10.69
C ARG A 407 -7.71 -10.08 -10.55
N LEU A 408 -7.15 -10.06 -9.33
CA LEU A 408 -5.72 -9.85 -9.12
C LEU A 408 -4.87 -10.96 -9.78
N GLY A 409 -5.45 -12.14 -9.99
CA GLY A 409 -4.81 -13.27 -10.68
C GLY A 409 -4.86 -13.18 -12.20
N THR A 410 -5.88 -12.52 -12.75
CA THR A 410 -6.16 -12.51 -14.20
C THR A 410 -5.80 -11.20 -14.87
N GLU A 411 -5.97 -10.09 -14.15
CA GLU A 411 -5.57 -8.76 -14.57
C GLU A 411 -4.07 -8.58 -14.33
N ALA A 412 -3.40 -7.74 -15.12
CA ALA A 412 -1.96 -7.52 -14.96
C ALA A 412 -1.55 -6.12 -15.44
N PRO A 413 -1.89 -5.08 -14.65
CA PRO A 413 -1.47 -3.71 -14.96
C PRO A 413 0.06 -3.56 -14.87
N HIS A 414 0.66 -2.85 -15.83
CA HIS A 414 2.10 -2.63 -15.88
C HIS A 414 2.64 -1.60 -14.88
N HIS A 415 1.78 -0.72 -14.35
CA HIS A 415 2.20 0.45 -13.57
C HIS A 415 1.58 0.50 -12.17
N SER A 416 1.05 -0.62 -11.67
CA SER A 416 0.41 -0.67 -10.36
C SER A 416 1.30 -1.26 -9.28
N ALA A 417 1.72 -0.41 -8.35
CA ALA A 417 2.42 -0.84 -7.14
C ALA A 417 1.55 -1.79 -6.30
N MET A 418 0.23 -1.56 -6.27
CA MET A 418 -0.68 -2.44 -5.52
C MET A 418 -0.83 -3.82 -6.14
N PHE A 419 -0.69 -3.94 -7.46
CA PHE A 419 -0.65 -5.25 -8.12
C PHE A 419 0.57 -6.04 -7.68
N GLU A 420 1.75 -5.40 -7.69
CA GLU A 420 2.99 -6.01 -7.21
C GLU A 420 2.88 -6.45 -5.75
N VAL A 421 2.42 -5.56 -4.87
CA VAL A 421 2.33 -5.83 -3.43
C VAL A 421 1.39 -6.99 -3.16
N SER A 422 0.24 -7.04 -3.86
CA SER A 422 -0.73 -8.13 -3.72
C SER A 422 -0.12 -9.49 -4.04
N TRP A 423 0.64 -9.59 -5.13
CA TRP A 423 1.30 -10.83 -5.52
C TRP A 423 2.45 -11.20 -4.60
N CYS A 424 3.27 -10.24 -4.17
CA CYS A 424 4.34 -10.50 -3.23
C CYS A 424 3.81 -11.01 -1.89
N VAL A 425 2.80 -10.37 -1.32
CA VAL A 425 2.18 -10.80 -0.06
C VAL A 425 1.59 -12.20 -0.21
N GLY A 426 0.85 -12.47 -1.29
CA GLY A 426 0.27 -13.78 -1.57
C GLY A 426 1.31 -14.89 -1.68
N LEU A 427 2.39 -14.67 -2.46
CA LEU A 427 3.49 -15.64 -2.60
C LEU A 427 4.32 -15.76 -1.32
N TYR A 428 4.39 -14.71 -0.51
CA TYR A 428 5.13 -14.76 0.73
C TYR A 428 4.41 -15.59 1.79
N VAL A 429 3.08 -15.48 1.91
CA VAL A 429 2.26 -16.33 2.77
C VAL A 429 2.45 -17.80 2.43
N THR A 430 2.46 -18.15 1.14
CA THR A 430 2.67 -19.54 0.71
C THR A 430 4.09 -20.00 0.99
N VAL A 431 5.12 -19.18 0.74
CA VAL A 431 6.52 -19.53 1.09
C VAL A 431 6.67 -19.77 2.60
N LEU A 432 6.11 -18.91 3.46
CA LEU A 432 6.14 -19.10 4.90
C LEU A 432 5.38 -20.35 5.36
N ALA A 433 4.23 -20.65 4.74
CA ALA A 433 3.49 -21.87 5.04
C ALA A 433 4.33 -23.10 4.72
N PHE A 434 5.01 -23.11 3.56
CA PHE A 434 5.95 -24.18 3.19
C PHE A 434 7.17 -24.22 4.12
N GLU A 435 7.68 -23.08 4.58
CA GLU A 435 8.78 -23.05 5.55
C GLU A 435 8.38 -23.63 6.92
N PHE A 436 7.13 -23.42 7.33
CA PHE A 436 6.60 -23.91 8.59
C PHE A 436 6.16 -25.40 8.55
N MET A 437 5.80 -25.93 7.38
CA MET A 437 5.32 -27.33 7.18
C MET A 437 6.13 -28.45 7.85
N PRO A 438 7.47 -28.41 7.96
CA PRO A 438 8.24 -29.46 8.65
C PRO A 438 7.83 -29.64 10.12
N VAL A 439 7.39 -28.58 10.80
CA VAL A 439 6.99 -28.60 12.21
C VAL A 439 5.78 -29.51 12.47
N PRO A 440 4.64 -29.39 11.76
CA PRO A 440 3.53 -30.33 11.88
C PRO A 440 3.91 -31.75 11.42
N PHE A 441 4.71 -31.90 10.37
CA PHE A 441 5.15 -33.24 9.91
C PHE A 441 5.98 -33.98 10.95
N GLU A 442 6.87 -33.26 11.68
CA GLU A 442 7.63 -33.80 12.80
C GLU A 442 6.71 -34.22 13.95
N ARG A 443 5.72 -33.39 14.31
CA ARG A 443 4.80 -33.66 15.42
C ARG A 443 3.96 -34.92 15.23
N TRP A 444 3.48 -35.14 14.01
CA TRP A 444 2.61 -36.25 13.64
C TRP A 444 3.35 -37.42 12.97
N GLY A 445 4.68 -37.37 12.90
CA GLY A 445 5.50 -38.46 12.33
C GLY A 445 5.25 -38.73 10.84
N MET A 446 4.84 -37.73 10.07
CA MET A 446 4.43 -37.86 8.66
C MET A 446 5.64 -37.94 7.72
N LYS A 447 6.39 -39.04 7.78
CA LYS A 447 7.64 -39.23 6.99
C LYS A 447 7.44 -39.06 5.48
N LYS A 448 6.38 -39.65 4.90
CA LYS A 448 6.07 -39.53 3.46
C LYS A 448 5.83 -38.07 3.02
N ALA A 449 5.11 -37.30 3.83
CA ALA A 449 4.85 -35.89 3.55
C ALA A 449 6.13 -35.05 3.65
N MET A 450 6.98 -35.36 4.63
CA MET A 450 8.29 -34.71 4.78
C MET A 450 9.20 -34.97 3.58
N ASP A 451 9.24 -36.20 3.05
CA ASP A 451 10.04 -36.52 1.87
C ASP A 451 9.49 -35.88 0.58
N ALA A 452 8.17 -35.83 0.43
CA ALA A 452 7.54 -35.08 -0.66
C ALA A 452 7.87 -33.57 -0.57
N TRP A 453 7.79 -32.99 0.62
CA TRP A 453 8.12 -31.58 0.86
C TRP A 453 9.60 -31.27 0.53
N LYS A 454 10.54 -32.14 0.93
CA LYS A 454 11.97 -31.99 0.57
C LYS A 454 12.17 -31.96 -0.94
N ARG A 455 11.44 -32.80 -1.67
CA ARG A 455 11.57 -32.91 -3.13
C ARG A 455 10.96 -31.71 -3.85
N TRP A 456 9.79 -31.25 -3.42
CA TRP A 456 8.99 -30.26 -4.15
C TRP A 456 9.17 -28.82 -3.71
N SER A 457 9.57 -28.55 -2.45
CA SER A 457 9.72 -27.18 -1.96
C SER A 457 10.69 -26.31 -2.78
N PRO A 458 11.83 -26.83 -3.31
CA PRO A 458 12.70 -25.99 -4.12
C PRO A 458 12.05 -25.62 -5.46
N TRP A 459 11.37 -26.58 -6.09
CA TRP A 459 10.71 -26.37 -7.39
C TRP A 459 9.48 -25.46 -7.27
N TYR A 460 8.79 -25.49 -6.14
CA TYR A 460 7.75 -24.52 -5.83
C TYR A 460 8.31 -23.10 -5.89
N VAL A 461 9.45 -22.83 -5.24
CA VAL A 461 10.10 -21.50 -5.27
C VAL A 461 10.47 -21.10 -6.68
N VAL A 462 11.08 -22.00 -7.47
CA VAL A 462 11.43 -21.73 -8.87
C VAL A 462 10.20 -21.31 -9.66
N GLY A 463 9.10 -22.08 -9.58
CA GLY A 463 7.87 -21.78 -10.29
C GLY A 463 7.22 -20.47 -9.82
N ALA A 464 7.10 -20.27 -8.51
CA ALA A 464 6.50 -19.10 -7.89
C ALA A 464 7.23 -17.80 -8.25
N VAL A 465 8.57 -17.77 -8.10
CA VAL A 465 9.38 -16.58 -8.39
C VAL A 465 9.44 -16.31 -9.90
N THR A 466 9.53 -17.35 -10.72
CA THR A 466 9.50 -17.19 -12.19
C THR A 466 8.17 -16.61 -12.66
N LEU A 467 7.05 -17.13 -12.14
CA LEU A 467 5.73 -16.60 -12.44
C LEU A 467 5.60 -15.14 -12.01
N PHE A 468 6.05 -14.81 -10.80
CA PHE A 468 6.05 -13.43 -10.29
C PHE A 468 6.83 -12.48 -11.21
N VAL A 469 8.06 -12.84 -11.57
CA VAL A 469 8.92 -12.05 -12.47
C VAL A 469 8.26 -11.89 -13.85
N TYR A 470 7.63 -12.94 -14.37
CA TYR A 470 6.89 -12.86 -15.62
C TYR A 470 5.68 -11.91 -15.54
N LEU A 471 4.88 -11.99 -14.48
CA LEU A 471 3.71 -11.12 -14.30
C LEU A 471 4.09 -9.65 -14.19
N MET A 472 5.20 -9.36 -13.51
CA MET A 472 5.70 -7.98 -13.34
C MET A 472 6.37 -7.41 -14.59
N SER A 473 7.18 -8.20 -15.29
CA SER A 473 7.94 -7.71 -16.45
C SER A 473 7.22 -7.88 -17.79
N ARG A 474 6.29 -8.84 -17.89
CA ARG A 474 5.77 -9.42 -19.15
C ARG A 474 6.86 -9.76 -20.16
N ASN A 475 8.07 -10.00 -19.67
CA ASN A 475 9.24 -10.24 -20.50
C ASN A 475 9.70 -11.68 -20.28
N VAL A 476 9.51 -12.52 -21.30
CA VAL A 476 9.87 -13.94 -21.27
C VAL A 476 11.37 -14.13 -21.04
N LEU A 477 12.23 -13.22 -21.50
CA LEU A 477 13.67 -13.31 -21.30
C LEU A 477 14.06 -13.06 -19.83
N ILE A 478 13.46 -12.05 -19.19
CA ILE A 478 13.71 -11.78 -17.76
C ILE A 478 13.18 -12.94 -16.91
N ALA A 479 11.99 -13.47 -17.24
CA ALA A 479 11.44 -14.64 -16.58
C ALA A 479 12.31 -15.89 -16.77
N ALA A 480 12.85 -16.13 -17.96
CA ALA A 480 13.80 -17.21 -18.23
C ALA A 480 15.10 -17.04 -17.42
N GLY A 481 15.59 -15.80 -17.27
CA GLY A 481 16.72 -15.48 -16.40
C GLY A 481 16.45 -15.83 -14.93
N ALA A 482 15.27 -15.48 -14.41
CA ALA A 482 14.85 -15.87 -13.07
C ALA A 482 14.77 -17.41 -12.93
N ALA A 483 14.14 -18.09 -13.88
CA ALA A 483 14.04 -19.55 -13.89
C ALA A 483 15.43 -20.20 -13.87
N ALA A 484 16.37 -19.71 -14.67
CA ALA A 484 17.73 -20.22 -14.71
C ALA A 484 18.46 -20.04 -13.37
N VAL A 485 18.47 -18.82 -12.82
CA VAL A 485 19.14 -18.52 -11.54
C VAL A 485 18.56 -19.37 -10.41
N PHE A 486 17.24 -19.37 -10.24
CA PHE A 486 16.61 -20.12 -9.14
C PHE A 486 16.70 -21.64 -9.34
N SER A 487 16.73 -22.14 -10.58
CA SER A 487 16.97 -23.57 -10.85
C SER A 487 18.41 -23.98 -10.49
N VAL A 488 19.40 -23.13 -10.79
CA VAL A 488 20.79 -23.35 -10.38
C VAL A 488 20.90 -23.38 -8.85
N LEU A 489 20.26 -22.42 -8.15
CA LEU A 489 20.23 -22.40 -6.68
C LEU A 489 19.51 -23.64 -6.12
N ALA A 490 18.38 -24.04 -6.70
CA ALA A 490 17.64 -25.23 -6.30
C ALA A 490 18.47 -26.51 -6.47
N TYR A 491 19.23 -26.62 -7.57
CA TYR A 491 20.14 -27.74 -7.80
C TYR A 491 21.34 -27.72 -6.84
N ALA A 492 21.95 -26.56 -6.63
CA ALA A 492 23.13 -26.40 -5.77
C ALA A 492 22.82 -26.69 -4.30
N PHE A 493 21.63 -26.28 -3.83
CA PHE A 493 21.21 -26.41 -2.44
C PHE A 493 20.23 -27.57 -2.20
N ARG A 494 20.13 -28.52 -3.14
CA ARG A 494 19.32 -29.72 -2.97
C ARG A 494 19.80 -30.52 -1.76
N THR A 495 18.85 -31.04 -0.97
CA THR A 495 19.18 -31.88 0.19
C THR A 495 19.81 -33.19 -0.30
N ARG A 496 21.02 -33.51 0.18
CA ARG A 496 21.69 -34.77 -0.16
C ARG A 496 21.24 -35.91 0.77
N PRO A 497 21.31 -37.18 0.35
CA PRO A 497 20.98 -38.32 1.21
C PRO A 497 21.81 -38.28 2.50
N GLY A 498 21.15 -38.28 3.66
CA GLY A 498 21.80 -38.24 4.98
C GLY A 498 21.95 -36.85 5.62
N GLU A 499 21.71 -35.76 4.89
CA GLU A 499 21.74 -34.39 5.45
C GLU A 499 20.37 -34.00 6.06
N LYS A 500 20.39 -33.21 7.14
CA LYS A 500 19.15 -32.63 7.69
C LYS A 500 18.58 -31.62 6.69
N PRO A 501 17.27 -31.66 6.40
CA PRO A 501 16.65 -30.75 5.46
C PRO A 501 16.64 -29.34 6.04
N VAL A 502 17.27 -28.39 5.34
CA VAL A 502 17.22 -26.96 5.68
C VAL A 502 16.42 -26.25 4.60
N PRO A 503 15.39 -25.44 4.95
CA PRO A 503 14.56 -24.74 3.98
C PRO A 503 15.27 -23.51 3.37
N ILE A 504 16.53 -23.65 2.93
CA ILE A 504 17.35 -22.51 2.51
C ILE A 504 16.78 -21.77 1.30
N LEU A 505 16.26 -22.48 0.30
CA LEU A 505 15.69 -21.84 -0.88
C LEU A 505 14.39 -21.10 -0.55
N LEU A 506 13.59 -21.63 0.39
CA LEU A 506 12.42 -20.94 0.93
C LEU A 506 12.85 -19.68 1.70
N ALA A 507 13.90 -19.75 2.52
CA ALA A 507 14.43 -18.59 3.24
C ALA A 507 14.97 -17.51 2.28
N ILE A 508 15.71 -17.88 1.23
CA ILE A 508 16.17 -16.95 0.19
C ILE A 508 14.98 -16.30 -0.52
N ALA A 509 13.97 -17.09 -0.91
CA ALA A 509 12.77 -16.57 -1.54
C ALA A 509 12.00 -15.64 -0.59
N ALA A 510 11.87 -16.00 0.68
CA ALA A 510 11.22 -15.21 1.71
C ALA A 510 11.90 -13.84 1.85
N VAL A 511 13.23 -13.81 2.03
CA VAL A 511 13.99 -12.55 2.14
C VAL A 511 13.88 -11.73 0.84
N THR A 512 13.94 -12.38 -0.31
CA THR A 512 13.86 -11.71 -1.63
C THR A 512 12.49 -11.08 -1.84
N LEU A 513 11.42 -11.85 -1.74
CA LEU A 513 10.04 -11.38 -1.88
C LEU A 513 9.72 -10.32 -0.82
N SER A 514 10.24 -10.49 0.40
CA SER A 514 10.00 -9.51 1.46
C SER A 514 10.73 -8.20 1.28
N THR A 515 11.87 -8.20 0.59
CA THR A 515 12.57 -6.96 0.23
C THR A 515 11.76 -6.15 -0.79
N MET A 516 11.13 -6.84 -1.75
CA MET A 516 10.37 -6.19 -2.82
C MET A 516 9.11 -5.51 -2.30
N HIS A 517 8.22 -6.24 -1.61
CA HIS A 517 6.93 -5.63 -1.22
C HIS A 517 7.08 -4.47 -0.24
N GLN A 518 8.05 -4.53 0.69
CA GLN A 518 8.28 -3.43 1.63
C GLN A 518 8.69 -2.15 0.89
N SER A 519 9.50 -2.32 -0.18
CA SER A 519 9.90 -1.22 -1.05
C SER A 519 8.73 -0.73 -1.92
N SER A 520 7.98 -1.64 -2.52
CA SER A 520 6.86 -1.31 -3.41
C SER A 520 5.68 -0.66 -2.67
N LEU A 521 5.48 -0.98 -1.39
CA LEU A 521 4.50 -0.31 -0.55
C LEU A 521 4.84 1.17 -0.35
N GLY A 522 6.13 1.51 -0.21
CA GLY A 522 6.59 2.90 -0.22
C GLY A 522 6.36 3.60 -1.58
N SER A 523 6.34 2.84 -2.68
CA SER A 523 6.11 3.37 -4.04
C SER A 523 4.67 3.87 -4.25
N LEU A 524 3.70 3.38 -3.46
CA LEU A 524 2.32 3.85 -3.50
C LEU A 524 2.22 5.35 -3.19
N PHE A 525 3.00 5.83 -2.23
CA PHE A 525 3.01 7.23 -1.80
C PHE A 525 3.70 8.15 -2.82
N LEU A 526 4.46 7.61 -3.78
CA LEU A 526 5.04 8.39 -4.87
C LEU A 526 3.98 8.93 -5.84
N LEU A 527 2.79 8.32 -5.86
CA LEU A 527 1.64 8.76 -6.67
C LEU A 527 0.88 9.95 -6.05
N MET A 528 1.18 10.34 -4.82
CA MET A 528 0.44 11.38 -4.08
C MET A 528 1.37 12.40 -3.42
N PRO A 529 2.27 13.05 -4.17
CA PRO A 529 3.22 14.02 -3.64
C PRO A 529 2.56 15.28 -3.05
N ASP A 530 1.36 15.61 -3.51
CA ASP A 530 0.55 16.75 -3.07
C ASP A 530 -0.18 16.49 -1.74
N LYS A 531 -0.36 15.22 -1.37
CA LYS A 531 -1.19 14.85 -0.21
C LYS A 531 -0.41 14.52 1.04
N LEU A 532 0.88 14.23 0.95
CA LEU A 532 1.70 13.90 2.11
C LEU A 532 2.64 15.05 2.43
N ASP A 533 2.67 15.47 3.70
CA ASP A 533 3.56 16.54 4.16
C ASP A 533 5.02 16.28 3.78
N HIS A 534 5.73 17.31 3.32
CA HIS A 534 7.11 17.22 2.82
C HIS A 534 8.12 16.67 3.84
N ALA A 535 7.83 16.73 5.15
CA ALA A 535 8.65 16.10 6.19
C ALA A 535 8.57 14.56 6.17
N TRP A 536 7.49 13.97 5.65
CA TRP A 536 7.34 12.52 5.49
C TRP A 536 7.41 12.05 4.04
N TRP A 537 7.05 12.89 3.07
CA TRP A 537 7.13 12.54 1.64
C TRP A 537 8.57 12.67 1.11
N SER A 538 9.02 11.70 0.31
CA SER A 538 10.31 11.71 -0.38
C SER A 538 10.28 10.85 -1.64
N PRO A 539 11.04 11.17 -2.71
CA PRO A 539 11.18 10.29 -3.88
C PRO A 539 11.82 8.93 -3.54
N VAL A 540 12.52 8.81 -2.39
CA VAL A 540 13.15 7.55 -1.94
C VAL A 540 12.34 6.81 -0.87
N MET A 541 11.05 7.10 -0.73
CA MET A 541 10.11 6.38 0.15
C MET A 541 10.19 4.84 0.09
N PRO A 542 10.38 4.21 -1.10
CA PRO A 542 10.58 2.75 -1.16
C PRO A 542 11.71 2.26 -0.25
N VAL A 543 12.83 3.00 -0.20
CA VAL A 543 13.99 2.66 0.62
C VAL A 543 13.68 2.88 2.11
N TYR A 544 12.97 3.96 2.46
CA TYR A 544 12.55 4.23 3.83
C TYR A 544 11.70 3.11 4.42
N PHE A 545 10.71 2.65 3.66
CA PHE A 545 9.82 1.59 4.10
C PHE A 545 10.58 0.29 4.30
N PHE A 546 11.49 -0.06 3.38
CA PHE A 546 12.35 -1.23 3.53
C PHE A 546 13.25 -1.16 4.77
N LEU A 547 14.02 -0.07 4.94
CA LEU A 547 14.98 0.07 6.05
C LEU A 547 14.26 0.09 7.42
N SER A 548 13.17 0.85 7.53
CA SER A 548 12.38 0.92 8.76
C SER A 548 11.77 -0.43 9.13
N SER A 549 11.25 -1.20 8.16
CA SER A 549 10.66 -2.51 8.46
C SER A 549 11.67 -3.51 9.01
N ILE A 550 12.95 -3.48 8.59
CA ILE A 550 14.00 -4.32 9.20
C ILE A 550 14.20 -3.96 10.67
N ALA A 551 14.33 -2.67 10.98
CA ALA A 551 14.52 -2.19 12.36
C ALA A 551 13.31 -2.53 13.26
N ALA A 552 12.10 -2.22 12.80
CA ALA A 552 10.86 -2.53 13.51
C ALA A 552 10.68 -4.04 13.73
N GLY A 553 10.90 -4.83 12.69
CA GLY A 553 10.74 -6.28 12.73
C GLY A 553 11.68 -6.95 13.73
N LEU A 554 12.97 -6.57 13.74
CA LEU A 554 13.94 -7.09 14.71
C LEU A 554 13.63 -6.63 16.14
N GLY A 555 13.27 -5.36 16.33
CA GLY A 555 12.85 -4.83 17.62
C GLY A 555 11.64 -5.59 18.18
N LEU A 556 10.64 -5.82 17.34
CA LEU A 556 9.46 -6.57 17.72
C LEU A 556 9.77 -8.05 18.02
N MET A 557 10.66 -8.69 17.26
CA MET A 557 11.05 -10.08 17.55
C MET A 557 11.65 -10.20 18.96
N VAL A 558 12.43 -9.20 19.39
CA VAL A 558 12.94 -9.13 20.76
C VAL A 558 11.79 -9.02 21.77
N LEU A 559 10.78 -8.17 21.51
CA LEU A 559 9.60 -8.05 22.38
C LEU A 559 8.80 -9.35 22.47
N VAL A 560 8.63 -10.03 21.34
CA VAL A 560 7.91 -11.31 21.25
C VAL A 560 8.64 -12.38 22.05
N GLU A 561 9.97 -12.50 21.93
CA GLU A 561 10.74 -13.46 22.73
C GLU A 561 10.76 -13.15 24.23
N LEU A 562 10.82 -11.86 24.61
CA LEU A 562 10.67 -11.44 26.01
C LEU A 562 9.27 -11.80 26.54
N TRP A 563 8.22 -11.60 25.73
CA TRP A 563 6.87 -12.02 26.07
C TRP A 563 6.77 -13.55 26.19
N ILE A 564 7.34 -14.33 25.27
CA ILE A 564 7.38 -15.79 25.34
C ILE A 564 8.05 -16.26 26.63
N ALA A 565 9.20 -15.67 26.98
CA ALA A 565 9.91 -16.01 28.21
C ALA A 565 9.03 -15.75 29.45
N LYS A 566 8.35 -14.60 29.51
CA LYS A 566 7.45 -14.26 30.62
C LYS A 566 6.17 -15.13 30.65
N ALA A 567 5.49 -15.27 29.51
CA ALA A 567 4.20 -15.93 29.39
C ALA A 567 4.30 -17.44 29.65
N PHE A 568 5.37 -18.06 29.19
CA PHE A 568 5.61 -19.50 29.36
C PHE A 568 6.60 -19.80 30.51
N LYS A 569 6.98 -18.83 31.33
CA LYS A 569 7.89 -18.97 32.49
C LYS A 569 9.23 -19.62 32.14
N ARG A 570 9.83 -19.21 31.03
CA ARG A 570 11.08 -19.75 30.49
C ARG A 570 12.25 -18.81 30.77
N GLN A 571 13.47 -19.35 30.77
CA GLN A 571 14.67 -18.53 30.90
C GLN A 571 14.80 -17.54 29.74
N VAL A 572 15.13 -16.28 30.08
CA VAL A 572 15.39 -15.24 29.09
C VAL A 572 16.76 -15.48 28.47
N ARG A 573 16.79 -15.69 27.16
CA ARG A 573 17.98 -15.92 26.35
C ARG A 573 18.71 -14.60 26.05
N VAL A 574 19.24 -13.96 27.10
CA VAL A 574 19.77 -12.60 27.05
C VAL A 574 20.83 -12.42 25.96
N ALA A 575 21.75 -13.37 25.82
CA ALA A 575 22.81 -13.29 24.82
C ALA A 575 22.26 -13.23 23.38
N GLN A 576 21.30 -14.10 23.05
CA GLN A 576 20.67 -14.14 21.73
C GLN A 576 19.85 -12.88 21.46
N LEU A 577 19.11 -12.38 22.47
CA LEU A 577 18.31 -11.17 22.34
C LEU A 577 19.17 -9.91 22.24
N ALA A 578 20.27 -9.83 22.98
CA ALA A 578 21.23 -8.73 22.89
C ALA A 578 21.97 -8.72 21.54
N ALA A 579 22.18 -9.90 20.95
CA ALA A 579 22.71 -10.04 19.59
C ALA A 579 21.70 -9.52 18.54
N LEU A 580 20.42 -9.87 18.64
CA LEU A 580 19.37 -9.27 17.80
C LEU A 580 19.27 -7.76 18.00
N GLY A 581 19.32 -7.29 19.26
CA GLY A 581 19.34 -5.87 19.59
C GLY A 581 20.52 -5.12 18.98
N LYS A 582 21.68 -5.78 18.80
CA LYS A 582 22.83 -5.21 18.07
C LYS A 582 22.51 -4.98 16.59
N VAL A 583 21.81 -5.93 15.97
CA VAL A 583 21.44 -5.83 14.55
C VAL A 583 20.35 -4.77 14.39
N ALA A 584 19.37 -4.75 15.31
CA ALA A 584 18.33 -3.72 15.36
C ALA A 584 18.92 -2.31 15.50
N PHE A 585 19.95 -2.13 16.35
CA PHE A 585 20.68 -0.86 16.47
C PHE A 585 21.23 -0.39 15.13
N TRP A 586 21.96 -1.25 14.40
CA TRP A 586 22.56 -0.86 13.12
C TRP A 586 21.50 -0.62 12.05
N ALA A 587 20.44 -1.43 12.00
CA ALA A 587 19.33 -1.21 11.09
C ALA A 587 18.64 0.14 11.35
N LEU A 588 18.37 0.46 12.62
CA LEU A 588 17.78 1.74 13.01
C LEU A 588 18.72 2.92 12.73
N ALA A 589 20.03 2.77 12.97
CA ALA A 589 21.02 3.82 12.72
C ALA A 589 21.10 4.15 11.24
N VAL A 590 21.13 3.14 10.37
CA VAL A 590 21.10 3.32 8.91
C VAL A 590 19.80 3.99 8.47
N TYR A 591 18.65 3.57 9.01
CA TYR A 591 17.37 4.19 8.72
C TYR A 591 17.34 5.68 9.10
N GLU A 592 17.70 6.03 10.35
CA GLU A 592 17.67 7.42 10.82
C GLU A 592 18.70 8.30 10.09
N ALA A 593 19.92 7.80 9.87
CA ALA A 593 20.93 8.54 9.12
C ALA A 593 20.49 8.80 7.67
N PHE A 594 19.91 7.79 7.02
CA PHE A 594 19.43 7.93 5.65
C PHE A 594 18.23 8.89 5.58
N ARG A 595 17.29 8.80 6.52
CA ARG A 595 16.12 9.67 6.59
C ARG A 595 16.49 11.13 6.84
N LEU A 596 17.28 11.40 7.87
CA LEU A 596 17.71 12.77 8.19
C LEU A 596 18.63 13.34 7.10
N GLY A 597 19.47 12.50 6.49
CA GLY A 597 20.32 12.85 5.36
C GLY A 597 19.51 13.28 4.13
N ASP A 598 18.51 12.51 3.71
CA ASP A 598 17.63 12.90 2.59
C ASP A 598 16.80 14.15 2.91
N LEU A 599 16.28 14.31 4.13
CA LEU A 599 15.62 15.55 4.53
C LEU A 599 16.56 16.76 4.41
N ALA A 600 17.83 16.60 4.78
CA ALA A 600 18.85 17.64 4.66
C ALA A 600 19.12 17.98 3.18
N VAL A 601 19.33 16.95 2.35
CA VAL A 601 19.57 17.11 0.90
C VAL A 601 18.40 17.78 0.20
N ARG A 602 17.16 17.51 0.62
CA ARG A 602 15.95 18.16 0.09
C ARG A 602 15.68 19.55 0.68
N GLY A 603 16.50 20.03 1.62
CA GLY A 603 16.30 21.30 2.31
C GLY A 603 15.06 21.36 3.21
N GLN A 604 14.51 20.20 3.61
CA GLN A 604 13.25 20.11 4.36
C GLN A 604 13.44 20.01 5.88
N LEU A 605 14.69 20.03 6.38
CA LEU A 605 14.96 19.99 7.82
C LEU A 605 14.31 21.16 8.58
N GLY A 606 14.34 22.38 8.01
CA GLY A 606 13.69 23.53 8.61
C GLY A 606 12.19 23.30 8.80
N HIS A 607 11.50 22.92 7.71
CA HIS A 607 10.07 22.58 7.73
C HIS A 607 9.76 21.44 8.71
N ALA A 608 10.59 20.41 8.79
CA ALA A 608 10.38 19.29 9.70
C ALA A 608 10.54 19.68 11.20
N LEU A 609 11.35 20.70 11.52
CA LEU A 609 11.63 21.13 12.89
C LEU A 609 10.76 22.29 13.36
N THR A 610 10.29 23.15 12.45
CA THR A 610 9.50 24.35 12.79
C THR A 610 8.10 24.37 12.18
N GLY A 611 7.79 23.44 11.29
CA GLY A 611 6.50 23.35 10.63
C GLY A 611 5.36 22.94 11.58
N PRO A 612 4.11 22.98 11.09
CA PRO A 612 2.91 22.74 11.91
C PRO A 612 2.88 21.34 12.55
N LYS A 613 3.54 20.36 11.92
CA LYS A 613 3.62 18.96 12.40
C LYS A 613 4.97 18.63 13.05
N ALA A 614 5.79 19.63 13.38
CA ALA A 614 7.13 19.43 13.92
C ALA A 614 7.16 18.64 15.23
N GLY A 615 6.19 18.87 16.13
CA GLY A 615 6.09 18.11 17.38
C GLY A 615 5.92 16.60 17.16
N LEU A 616 5.11 16.22 16.16
CA LEU A 616 4.91 14.82 15.78
C LEU A 616 6.20 14.23 15.18
N PHE A 617 6.85 14.96 14.29
CA PHE A 617 8.12 14.55 13.68
C PHE A 617 9.24 14.37 14.73
N LEU A 618 9.38 15.31 15.66
CA LEU A 618 10.35 15.26 16.74
C LEU A 618 10.08 14.12 17.71
N ALA A 619 8.82 13.88 18.09
CA ALA A 619 8.45 12.74 18.92
C ALA A 619 8.86 11.43 18.25
N GLU A 620 8.60 11.30 16.94
CA GLU A 620 8.95 10.12 16.15
C GLU A 620 10.48 9.89 16.10
N VAL A 621 11.27 10.91 15.74
CA VAL A 621 12.73 10.80 15.56
C VAL A 621 13.45 10.69 16.90
N VAL A 622 13.08 11.49 17.90
CA VAL A 622 13.79 11.52 19.18
C VAL A 622 13.43 10.32 20.04
N LEU A 623 12.13 10.08 20.27
CA LEU A 623 11.69 8.99 21.14
C LEU A 623 11.75 7.64 20.44
N GLY A 624 11.47 7.60 19.14
CA GLY A 624 11.43 6.38 18.35
C GLY A 624 12.72 6.02 17.62
N GLY A 625 13.61 6.99 17.37
CA GLY A 625 14.89 6.78 16.68
C GLY A 625 16.09 6.92 17.61
N LEU A 626 16.38 8.15 18.05
CA LEU A 626 17.61 8.49 18.75
C LEU A 626 17.71 7.87 20.15
N LEU A 627 16.64 7.90 20.95
CA LEU A 627 16.65 7.32 22.30
C LEU A 627 16.90 5.79 22.27
N PRO A 628 16.21 4.99 21.43
CA PRO A 628 16.54 3.58 21.24
C PRO A 628 17.98 3.34 20.78
N LEU A 629 18.53 4.19 19.91
CA LEU A 629 19.93 4.07 19.49
C LEU A 629 20.89 4.23 20.67
N VAL A 630 20.64 5.17 21.57
CA VAL A 630 21.45 5.33 22.80
C VAL A 630 21.34 4.09 23.69
N LEU A 631 20.12 3.58 23.90
CA LEU A 631 19.88 2.42 24.76
C LEU A 631 20.46 1.12 24.18
N LEU A 632 20.40 0.95 22.85
CA LEU A 632 20.96 -0.21 22.15
C LEU A 632 22.45 -0.06 21.83
N GLY A 633 23.04 1.13 21.91
CA GLY A 633 24.46 1.34 21.56
C GLY A 633 25.41 0.59 22.51
N ALA A 634 25.17 0.68 23.81
CA ALA A 634 26.04 0.09 24.82
C ALA A 634 25.73 -1.40 25.10
N ALA A 635 26.75 -2.26 25.03
CA ALA A 635 26.62 -3.69 25.32
C ALA A 635 26.04 -3.96 26.72
N LYS A 636 26.54 -3.25 27.74
CA LYS A 636 26.06 -3.34 29.13
C LYS A 636 24.57 -3.01 29.29
N LEU A 637 24.03 -2.14 28.43
CA LEU A 637 22.60 -1.79 28.45
C LEU A 637 21.77 -2.84 27.73
N ARG A 638 22.24 -3.32 26.56
CA ARG A 638 21.56 -4.37 25.78
C ARG A 638 21.45 -5.71 26.49
N GLU A 639 22.37 -6.02 27.40
CA GLU A 639 22.32 -7.24 28.21
C GLU A 639 21.31 -7.17 29.37
N ARG A 640 20.68 -6.02 29.62
CA ARG A 640 19.61 -5.89 30.61
C ARG A 640 18.25 -6.11 29.93
N PRO A 641 17.49 -7.17 30.26
CA PRO A 641 16.22 -7.47 29.57
C PRO A 641 15.20 -6.32 29.59
N ALA A 642 15.13 -5.57 30.68
CA ALA A 642 14.22 -4.43 30.81
C ALA A 642 14.60 -3.27 29.87
N VAL A 643 15.90 -2.95 29.77
CA VAL A 643 16.39 -1.87 28.91
C VAL A 643 16.27 -2.27 27.45
N LEU A 644 16.63 -3.51 27.13
CA LEU A 644 16.46 -4.07 25.79
C LEU A 644 14.99 -4.05 25.35
N GLY A 645 14.08 -4.47 26.24
CA GLY A 645 12.64 -4.43 25.98
C GLY A 645 12.12 -3.01 25.77
N LEU A 646 12.52 -2.06 26.62
CA LEU A 646 12.12 -0.65 26.47
C LEU A 646 12.65 -0.06 25.15
N ALA A 647 13.93 -0.29 24.83
CA ALA A 647 14.54 0.23 23.61
C ALA A 647 13.87 -0.33 22.35
N SER A 648 13.60 -1.64 22.32
CA SER A 648 12.86 -2.27 21.23
C SER A 648 11.42 -1.76 21.11
N ALA A 649 10.73 -1.54 22.24
CA ALA A 649 9.37 -1.01 22.25
C ALA A 649 9.31 0.42 21.70
N LEU A 650 10.26 1.27 22.10
CA LEU A 650 10.40 2.63 21.59
C LEU A 650 10.74 2.64 20.09
N ALA A 651 11.70 1.81 19.65
CA ALA A 651 12.07 1.70 18.23
C ALA A 651 10.89 1.26 17.35
N THR A 652 10.23 0.16 17.72
CA THR A 652 9.05 -0.33 17.01
C THR A 652 7.91 0.67 17.08
N GLY A 653 7.67 1.29 18.24
CA GLY A 653 6.64 2.32 18.44
C GLY A 653 6.86 3.57 17.59
N GLY A 654 8.11 4.02 17.44
CA GLY A 654 8.48 5.11 16.53
C GLY A 654 8.14 4.82 15.08
N ILE A 655 8.40 3.60 14.62
CA ILE A 655 8.07 3.19 13.26
C ILE A 655 6.56 2.97 13.07
N VAL A 656 5.85 2.51 14.10
CA VAL A 656 4.37 2.48 14.09
C VAL A 656 3.80 3.90 13.99
N LEU A 657 4.36 4.85 14.75
CA LEU A 657 3.98 6.26 14.67
C LEU A 657 4.29 6.85 13.29
N ASN A 658 5.40 6.44 12.67
CA ASN A 658 5.70 6.77 11.27
C ASN A 658 4.59 6.26 10.34
N ARG A 659 4.16 4.99 10.46
CA ARG A 659 3.08 4.42 9.64
C ARG A 659 1.73 5.10 9.86
N MET A 660 1.43 5.50 11.10
CA MET A 660 0.25 6.33 11.39
C MET A 660 0.36 7.71 10.76
N SER A 661 1.55 8.31 10.79
CA SER A 661 1.79 9.63 10.21
C SER A 661 1.61 9.61 8.70
N VAL A 662 2.27 8.68 7.99
CA VAL A 662 2.20 8.61 6.52
C VAL A 662 0.82 8.21 5.98
N VAL A 663 -0.09 7.68 6.80
CA VAL A 663 -1.46 7.29 6.36
C VAL A 663 -2.53 8.25 6.86
N VAL A 664 -2.38 8.82 8.07
CA VAL A 664 -3.43 9.59 8.74
C VAL A 664 -2.96 11.00 9.12
N PHE A 665 -1.92 11.12 9.96
CA PHE A 665 -1.61 12.42 10.61
C PHE A 665 -0.85 13.40 9.72
N ALA A 666 0.04 12.91 8.85
CA ALA A 666 0.84 13.73 7.94
C ALA A 666 0.13 13.98 6.59
N MET A 667 -1.06 13.43 6.39
CA MET A 667 -1.85 13.67 5.18
C MET A 667 -2.51 15.06 5.20
N ASN A 668 -2.48 15.75 4.07
CA ASN A 668 -3.06 17.06 3.79
C ASN A 668 -4.17 16.89 2.75
N LEU A 669 -5.24 16.19 3.14
CA LEU A 669 -6.35 15.86 2.24
C LEU A 669 -7.29 17.04 2.05
N LYS A 670 -7.53 17.39 0.79
CA LYS A 670 -8.42 18.47 0.38
C LYS A 670 -9.88 17.99 0.10
N GLY A 671 -10.13 16.68 0.08
CA GLY A 671 -11.47 16.11 -0.16
C GLY A 671 -11.85 15.93 -1.64
N ALA A 672 -13.13 15.67 -1.90
CA ALA A 672 -13.69 15.54 -3.24
C ALA A 672 -13.76 16.89 -3.96
N MET A 673 -13.77 16.91 -5.30
CA MET A 673 -13.87 18.15 -6.07
C MET A 673 -15.28 18.78 -6.04
N PRO A 674 -15.43 20.12 -5.90
CA PRO A 674 -14.43 21.09 -5.46
C PRO A 674 -14.06 20.86 -3.99
N GLN A 675 -12.77 21.10 -3.69
CA GLN A 675 -12.02 20.68 -2.49
C GLN A 675 -12.43 21.36 -1.17
N ASP A 676 -13.71 21.68 -1.02
CA ASP A 676 -14.26 22.49 0.07
C ASP A 676 -15.13 21.66 1.03
N SER A 677 -14.97 20.34 1.04
CA SER A 677 -15.81 19.38 1.79
C SER A 677 -14.98 18.32 2.50
N ALA A 678 -13.83 18.69 3.05
CA ALA A 678 -12.98 17.79 3.81
C ALA A 678 -13.70 17.33 5.09
N GLN A 679 -13.93 16.02 5.23
CA GLN A 679 -14.51 15.45 6.45
C GLN A 679 -13.42 14.91 7.37
N PRO A 680 -13.52 15.14 8.69
CA PRO A 680 -12.61 14.53 9.65
C PRO A 680 -12.83 13.02 9.71
N TYR A 681 -11.78 12.29 10.08
CA TYR A 681 -11.83 10.83 10.25
C TYR A 681 -11.47 10.45 11.69
N LEU A 682 -12.33 9.64 12.31
CA LEU A 682 -12.08 8.97 13.59
C LEU A 682 -12.49 7.51 13.46
N PRO A 683 -11.63 6.52 13.81
CA PRO A 683 -11.97 5.12 13.62
C PRO A 683 -13.21 4.68 14.38
N SER A 684 -14.05 3.86 13.75
CA SER A 684 -15.26 3.31 14.36
C SER A 684 -14.94 2.22 15.39
N ALA A 685 -15.95 1.82 16.19
CA ALA A 685 -15.84 0.68 17.08
C ALA A 685 -15.61 -0.65 16.34
N VAL A 686 -16.15 -0.80 15.13
CA VAL A 686 -15.96 -1.99 14.29
C VAL A 686 -14.52 -2.07 13.77
N GLU A 687 -13.94 -0.92 13.39
CA GLU A 687 -12.53 -0.85 12.97
C GLU A 687 -11.59 -1.31 14.09
N TRP A 688 -11.81 -0.82 15.31
CA TRP A 688 -11.08 -1.27 16.50
C TRP A 688 -11.32 -2.74 16.84
N GLY A 689 -12.57 -3.20 16.76
CA GLY A 689 -12.93 -4.58 17.08
C GLY A 689 -12.20 -5.59 16.20
N VAL A 690 -12.19 -5.39 14.87
CA VAL A 690 -11.43 -6.26 13.95
C VAL A 690 -9.93 -6.20 14.28
N SER A 691 -9.36 -5.01 14.45
CA SER A 691 -7.93 -4.83 14.64
C SER A 691 -7.42 -5.48 15.94
N LEU A 692 -8.08 -5.20 17.07
CA LEU A 692 -7.74 -5.77 18.38
C LEU A 692 -8.07 -7.27 18.43
N GLY A 693 -9.13 -7.70 17.75
CA GLY A 693 -9.49 -9.10 17.60
C GLY A 693 -8.41 -9.93 16.91
N LEU A 694 -7.79 -9.40 15.84
CA LEU A 694 -6.70 -10.07 15.13
C LEU A 694 -5.39 -10.12 15.94
N ILE A 695 -5.07 -9.07 16.71
CA ILE A 695 -3.96 -9.12 17.68
C ILE A 695 -4.21 -10.23 18.71
N ALA A 696 -5.42 -10.27 19.28
CA ALA A 696 -5.81 -11.30 20.23
C ALA A 696 -5.73 -12.71 19.62
N ALA A 697 -6.21 -12.87 18.37
CA ALA A 697 -6.13 -14.11 17.63
C ALA A 697 -4.68 -14.55 17.38
N THR A 698 -3.78 -13.62 17.08
CA THR A 698 -2.34 -13.91 16.93
C THR A 698 -1.74 -14.49 18.19
N ILE A 699 -1.95 -13.80 19.33
CA ILE A 699 -1.43 -14.24 20.62
C ILE A 699 -2.02 -15.60 21.01
N PHE A 700 -3.33 -15.78 20.80
CA PHE A 700 -4.05 -16.99 21.12
C PHE A 700 -3.61 -18.19 20.27
N LEU A 701 -3.55 -18.02 18.94
CA LEU A 701 -3.12 -19.07 18.01
C LEU A 701 -1.64 -19.41 18.16
N PHE A 702 -0.78 -18.42 18.43
CA PHE A 702 0.62 -18.68 18.78
C PHE A 702 0.71 -19.53 20.05
N GLY A 703 -0.07 -19.18 21.07
CA GLY A 703 -0.15 -19.94 22.31
C GLY A 703 -0.67 -21.37 22.12
N LEU A 704 -1.62 -21.58 21.21
CA LEU A 704 -2.12 -22.90 20.83
C LEU A 704 -1.04 -23.70 20.09
N ALA A 705 -0.39 -23.10 19.09
CA ALA A 705 0.64 -23.71 18.27
C ALA A 705 1.82 -24.22 19.11
N VAL A 706 2.33 -23.40 20.05
CA VAL A 706 3.45 -23.76 20.94
C VAL A 706 3.13 -24.94 21.88
N ARG A 707 1.84 -25.17 22.19
CA ARG A 707 1.40 -26.29 23.04
C ARG A 707 1.17 -27.59 22.25
N HIS A 708 0.75 -27.48 20.99
CA HIS A 708 0.49 -28.65 20.15
C HIS A 708 1.69 -29.10 19.32
N MET A 709 2.57 -28.17 18.96
CA MET A 709 3.69 -28.38 18.04
C MET A 709 5.04 -28.03 18.67
N PRO A 710 6.15 -28.66 18.24
CA PRO A 710 7.49 -28.40 18.75
C PRO A 710 8.05 -27.08 18.17
N VAL A 711 7.52 -25.95 18.64
CA VAL A 711 7.92 -24.60 18.16
C VAL A 711 9.04 -24.01 19.02
N LEU A 712 8.98 -24.20 20.34
CA LEU A 712 9.99 -23.66 21.25
C LEU A 712 11.06 -24.72 21.57
N PRO A 713 12.29 -24.31 21.88
CA PRO A 713 13.32 -25.25 22.33
C PRO A 713 12.89 -26.03 23.57
N LYS A 714 13.50 -27.18 23.82
CA LYS A 714 13.36 -27.94 25.06
C LYS A 714 14.07 -27.19 26.18
N GLU A 715 13.50 -27.20 27.38
CA GLU A 715 14.19 -26.63 28.54
C GLU A 715 15.31 -27.58 28.96
N GLU A 716 16.54 -27.07 29.02
CA GLU A 716 17.65 -27.77 29.64
C GLU A 716 17.56 -27.57 31.16
N PRO A 717 17.75 -28.63 31.97
CA PRO A 717 17.80 -28.48 33.42
C PRO A 717 18.95 -27.53 33.80
N ALA A 718 18.71 -26.68 34.79
CA ALA A 718 19.57 -25.55 35.20
C ALA A 718 21.03 -25.89 35.54
N GLN A 719 21.42 -27.18 35.58
CA GLN A 719 22.76 -27.65 35.89
C GLN A 719 23.74 -27.60 34.70
N ALA A 720 23.26 -27.57 33.45
CA ALA A 720 24.16 -27.50 32.28
C ALA A 720 24.63 -26.07 31.92
N ALA A 721 24.01 -25.03 32.49
CA ALA A 721 24.31 -23.63 32.16
C ALA A 721 25.44 -23.01 33.01
N ASN A 722 25.91 -23.71 34.04
CA ASN A 722 26.90 -23.23 35.01
C ASN A 722 28.21 -24.02 35.01
N GLU A 723 28.41 -24.96 34.07
CA GLU A 723 29.76 -25.48 33.83
C GLU A 723 30.51 -24.46 32.96
N PRO A 724 31.59 -23.82 33.46
CA PRO A 724 32.53 -23.17 32.58
C PRO A 724 33.05 -24.23 31.62
N ASN A 725 33.17 -23.89 30.33
CA ASN A 725 33.92 -24.70 29.37
C ASN A 725 35.19 -25.23 30.05
N ALA A 726 35.39 -26.55 30.03
CA ALA A 726 36.55 -27.23 30.61
C ALA A 726 37.91 -26.87 29.93
N GLU A 727 37.99 -25.74 29.24
CA GLU A 727 39.16 -25.20 28.54
C GLU A 727 39.72 -23.93 29.22
N GLN A 728 39.15 -23.46 30.34
CA GLN A 728 39.72 -22.38 31.15
C GLN A 728 40.49 -22.86 32.39
N ALA A 729 40.66 -24.17 32.57
CA ALA A 729 41.46 -24.75 33.67
C ALA A 729 42.87 -25.21 33.22
N SER A 730 43.25 -24.94 31.97
CA SER A 730 44.59 -25.22 31.42
C SER A 730 45.04 -24.15 30.43
N ALA A 731 45.32 -22.95 30.91
CA ALA A 731 46.16 -21.96 30.24
C ALA A 731 46.79 -21.04 31.29
#